data_AF-A0A918E667-F1
#
_entry.id   AF-A0A918E667-F1
#
_cell.length_a   1.000
_cell.length_b   1.000
_cell.length_c   1.000
_cell.angle_alpha   90.00
_cell.angle_beta   90.00
_cell.angle_gamma   90.00
#
_symmetry.space_group_name_H-M   'P 1'
#
loop_
_entity.id
_entity.type
_entity.pdbx_description
1 polymer ?
#
loop_
_entity_poly.entity_id
_entity_poly.type
_entity_poly.pdbx_seq_one_letter_code
_entity_poly.pdbx_strand_id
1 'polypeptide(L)'
;MSWRPSILTAIAALAATLAVPGTAAADDPPPQVESRAGTEAPAEVSGLAEPARAGDPVQAAKTHLEDPRYHLDPDDLVPLQTITDGADVTVRFAQRHRDLPVFGGQYLVHFADQDGQRVVTGAGGRFHTELSVDPTPTVTAETAGKLARTLLTKNRITRESVEAGAGELVVVPRGTGVLAWRIPLKGHDRAAKRPVLRDAYVDARSGAPLFAVDRLHFEGPVQATGQGAHGEQRTLNAYQNADDAYELRDRARPMWNGATGEILTYDAAGGDVFDYLGSGVPDGTKLAQSSTLAFGPQHTDSGAVDAHWGAGQVYEYYRRLGREGLDGKGGTMHSVVNVTYLGEPFANAFWDGTKMVYGGGGPDFHSFAAALDVVGHEMTHGVITNSADLVYLGQSGAMNEGLADYFGNAIEVDTLGIPMSDPEASLLGEGFCKNATPVECAARDLDDDRNAAEDYLGVTVASDGGGVHSNSTIFSGALWDVREKLGGPATDKVVYKALTEYMTPLDDFEDGRRAVESAARAARLPARDRTTIARAFDRHGIKPGWDRRIATDSRVLIDGLTDAFVKPDVAGDRYVVVDSTFDATGPTAIRTGRVSGGKAVRLSDDDRWNTAPATDGRRAVWVSYDDAQTSFRILSRPLDGRAPATVVHETARLVASVVVSGDDLAWEEVNLDTGEAQVWLKRGTAAPVGVSAVDGAQGLQPSLNRGKLAYLRWKVEGGVPHSTPVLYDLATGTRTVLPEVPATGDGPSASAVPVLTSRHLVWAVDTDDDGTYGIMRAAADGTGATALVPDGPEVGFPIWMDAGDSAVTIGLIPDFTVANNADLPKLFQVPLNGGTLQRYSCNRGEQFLFAAGDGERVVWLDGTAADTDLVTRTRPARRC
;
A
#
# COMPACT_ATOMS: atom_id res chain seq x y z
N MET A 1 -62.95 6.03 -52.22
CA MET A 1 -63.82 5.16 -51.39
C MET A 1 -63.83 3.76 -52.00
N SER A 2 -63.68 2.76 -51.12
CA SER A 2 -64.13 1.37 -51.26
C SER A 2 -63.68 0.50 -52.45
N TRP A 3 -62.76 -0.42 -52.12
CA TRP A 3 -62.86 -1.88 -52.25
C TRP A 3 -63.22 -2.57 -53.59
N ARG A 4 -62.19 -3.28 -54.12
CA ARG A 4 -62.15 -4.59 -54.83
C ARG A 4 -62.97 -4.74 -56.14
N PRO A 5 -62.70 -5.75 -57.03
CA PRO A 5 -61.82 -6.94 -56.92
C PRO A 5 -60.92 -7.31 -58.14
N SER A 6 -59.99 -8.26 -57.89
CA SER A 6 -59.50 -9.39 -58.72
C SER A 6 -58.70 -9.25 -60.06
N ILE A 7 -57.51 -9.88 -60.04
CA ILE A 7 -56.76 -10.66 -61.09
C ILE A 7 -55.98 -9.92 -62.21
N LEU A 8 -54.66 -10.19 -62.32
CA LEU A 8 -53.83 -10.61 -63.50
C LEU A 8 -52.31 -10.52 -63.14
N THR A 9 -51.46 -11.57 -63.30
CA THR A 9 -50.50 -11.90 -64.41
C THR A 9 -49.42 -10.81 -64.69
N ALA A 10 -48.14 -11.03 -65.03
CA ALA A 10 -47.41 -12.11 -65.72
C ALA A 10 -45.85 -11.92 -65.64
N ILE A 11 -45.13 -13.04 -65.75
CA ILE A 11 -43.90 -13.38 -66.54
C ILE A 11 -42.74 -12.37 -66.72
N ALA A 12 -41.51 -12.84 -66.44
CA ALA A 12 -40.26 -12.32 -67.02
C ALA A 12 -39.26 -13.44 -67.37
N ALA A 13 -38.41 -13.18 -68.37
CA ALA A 13 -37.52 -14.12 -69.06
C ALA A 13 -36.02 -13.87 -68.78
N LEU A 14 -35.27 -14.99 -68.83
CA LEU A 14 -33.87 -15.26 -69.24
C LEU A 14 -32.75 -14.18 -69.16
N ALA A 15 -31.63 -14.58 -68.54
CA ALA A 15 -30.27 -14.40 -69.08
C ALA A 15 -29.32 -15.47 -68.48
N ALA A 16 -28.42 -16.02 -69.30
CA ALA A 16 -27.52 -17.14 -68.98
C ALA A 16 -26.05 -16.69 -69.00
N THR A 17 -25.20 -17.27 -68.14
CA THR A 17 -23.75 -17.41 -68.40
C THR A 17 -23.07 -18.50 -67.55
N LEU A 18 -22.39 -19.42 -68.28
CA LEU A 18 -21.06 -20.02 -68.05
C LEU A 18 -20.81 -20.90 -66.80
N ALA A 19 -20.42 -22.15 -67.09
CA ALA A 19 -19.87 -23.13 -66.14
C ALA A 19 -18.34 -23.17 -66.16
N VAL A 20 -17.74 -23.35 -64.98
CA VAL A 20 -16.34 -23.76 -64.73
C VAL A 20 -16.41 -24.94 -63.74
N PRO A 21 -15.59 -26.00 -63.87
CA PRO A 21 -15.73 -27.21 -63.06
C PRO A 21 -15.13 -27.01 -61.66
N GLY A 22 -15.93 -27.29 -60.63
CA GLY A 22 -15.48 -27.29 -59.23
C GLY A 22 -14.62 -28.52 -58.93
N THR A 23 -13.44 -28.24 -58.40
CA THR A 23 -12.42 -29.15 -57.90
C THR A 23 -12.89 -29.94 -56.67
N ALA A 24 -12.37 -31.17 -56.53
CA ALA A 24 -12.52 -32.02 -55.34
C ALA A 24 -12.08 -31.27 -54.06
N ALA A 25 -12.89 -31.38 -53.00
CA ALA A 25 -12.54 -30.94 -51.66
C ALA A 25 -11.51 -31.91 -51.05
N ALA A 26 -10.57 -31.32 -50.32
CA ALA A 26 -9.43 -31.97 -49.69
C ALA A 26 -9.84 -32.84 -48.48
N ASP A 27 -9.01 -33.84 -48.18
CA ASP A 27 -9.11 -34.76 -47.04
C ASP A 27 -9.17 -34.00 -45.70
N ASP A 28 -10.31 -34.07 -45.02
CA ASP A 28 -10.40 -33.69 -43.60
C ASP A 28 -9.53 -34.63 -42.76
N PRO A 29 -8.86 -34.13 -41.69
CA PRO A 29 -8.08 -34.98 -40.80
C PRO A 29 -8.93 -36.09 -40.19
N PRO A 30 -8.39 -37.31 -40.01
CA PRO A 30 -9.16 -38.42 -39.47
C PRO A 30 -9.66 -38.12 -38.04
N PRO A 31 -10.82 -38.67 -37.64
CA PRO A 31 -11.36 -38.49 -36.30
C PRO A 31 -10.34 -38.82 -35.21
N GLN A 32 -10.27 -37.99 -34.17
CA GLN A 32 -9.44 -38.26 -33.01
C GLN A 32 -10.23 -39.10 -32.00
N VAL A 33 -9.68 -40.26 -31.62
CA VAL A 33 -10.31 -41.18 -30.65
C VAL A 33 -9.48 -41.19 -29.37
N GLU A 34 -10.04 -40.66 -28.30
CA GLU A 34 -9.46 -40.74 -26.96
C GLU A 34 -10.01 -41.97 -26.23
N SER A 35 -9.12 -42.90 -25.86
CA SER A 35 -9.47 -44.08 -25.07
C SER A 35 -9.41 -43.82 -23.56
N ARG A 36 -10.13 -44.60 -22.76
CA ARG A 36 -10.05 -44.56 -21.29
C ARG A 36 -9.95 -45.96 -20.70
N ALA A 37 -9.14 -46.11 -19.65
CA ALA A 37 -8.99 -47.40 -18.97
C ALA A 37 -10.31 -47.90 -18.36
N GLY A 38 -10.59 -49.20 -18.51
CA GLY A 38 -11.74 -49.88 -17.91
C GLY A 38 -13.04 -49.85 -18.72
N THR A 39 -12.95 -49.53 -20.02
CA THR A 39 -14.04 -49.66 -21.00
C THR A 39 -13.46 -49.69 -22.42
N GLU A 40 -14.15 -50.34 -23.36
CA GLU A 40 -13.79 -50.32 -24.78
C GLU A 40 -14.37 -49.09 -25.49
N ALA A 41 -15.40 -48.46 -24.93
CA ALA A 41 -16.01 -47.27 -25.50
C ALA A 41 -15.06 -46.05 -25.40
N PRO A 42 -14.91 -45.25 -26.46
CA PRO A 42 -14.09 -44.04 -26.43
C PRO A 42 -14.56 -43.06 -25.36
N ALA A 43 -13.61 -42.42 -24.68
CA ALA A 43 -13.87 -41.28 -23.81
C ALA A 43 -14.40 -40.10 -24.62
N GLU A 44 -13.81 -39.90 -25.80
CA GLU A 44 -14.21 -38.88 -26.76
C GLU A 44 -13.79 -39.29 -28.18
N VAL A 45 -14.68 -39.06 -29.14
CA VAL A 45 -14.39 -39.04 -30.57
C VAL A 45 -14.66 -37.62 -31.04
N SER A 46 -13.62 -36.90 -31.43
CA SER A 46 -13.69 -35.48 -31.79
C SER A 46 -13.13 -35.23 -33.20
N GLY A 47 -13.37 -34.02 -33.72
CA GLY A 47 -12.96 -33.64 -35.08
C GLY A 47 -13.84 -34.29 -36.16
N LEU A 48 -15.09 -34.63 -35.83
CA LEU A 48 -16.05 -35.15 -36.80
C LEU A 48 -16.66 -33.98 -37.59
N ALA A 49 -17.01 -34.25 -38.84
CA ALA A 49 -17.84 -33.39 -39.70
C ALA A 49 -18.84 -34.25 -40.48
N GLU A 50 -19.44 -35.22 -39.80
CA GLU A 50 -20.21 -36.28 -40.44
C GLU A 50 -21.68 -35.91 -40.56
N PRO A 51 -22.32 -36.04 -41.74
CA PRO A 51 -23.73 -35.67 -41.90
C PRO A 51 -24.64 -36.52 -41.01
N ALA A 52 -25.51 -35.86 -40.24
CA ALA A 52 -26.48 -36.52 -39.38
C ALA A 52 -27.84 -36.69 -40.10
N ARG A 53 -28.60 -37.74 -39.76
CA ARG A 53 -29.96 -37.91 -40.27
C ARG A 53 -30.83 -36.71 -39.89
N ALA A 54 -31.58 -36.17 -40.86
CA ALA A 54 -32.58 -35.14 -40.61
C ALA A 54 -33.72 -35.68 -39.73
N GLY A 55 -34.29 -34.81 -38.89
CA GLY A 55 -35.39 -35.16 -37.96
C GLY A 55 -34.98 -35.09 -36.49
N ASP A 56 -35.55 -35.98 -35.67
CA ASP A 56 -35.34 -36.02 -34.22
C ASP A 56 -33.84 -36.20 -33.87
N PRO A 57 -33.22 -35.22 -33.16
CA PRO A 57 -31.83 -35.31 -32.73
C PRO A 57 -31.50 -36.59 -31.96
N VAL A 58 -32.44 -37.10 -31.17
CA VAL A 58 -32.22 -38.32 -30.37
C VAL A 58 -32.05 -39.54 -31.25
N GLN A 59 -32.91 -39.72 -32.25
CA GLN A 59 -32.82 -40.82 -33.19
C GLN A 59 -31.58 -40.69 -34.09
N ALA A 60 -31.23 -39.45 -34.49
CA ALA A 60 -30.01 -39.18 -35.25
C ALA A 60 -28.75 -39.56 -34.45
N ALA A 61 -28.72 -39.21 -33.16
CA ALA A 61 -27.60 -39.52 -32.27
C ALA A 61 -27.46 -41.03 -32.03
N LYS A 62 -28.58 -41.73 -31.77
CA LYS A 62 -28.58 -43.20 -31.65
C LYS A 62 -28.07 -43.88 -32.92
N THR A 63 -28.55 -43.44 -34.08
CA THR A 63 -28.10 -43.98 -35.38
C THR A 63 -26.60 -43.79 -35.57
N HIS A 64 -26.07 -42.62 -35.22
CA HIS A 64 -24.64 -42.35 -35.34
C HIS A 64 -23.79 -43.25 -34.43
N LEU A 65 -24.28 -43.53 -33.22
CA LEU A 65 -23.63 -44.41 -32.26
C LEU A 65 -23.70 -45.91 -32.62
N GLU A 66 -24.43 -46.31 -33.68
CA GLU A 66 -24.38 -47.67 -34.23
C GLU A 66 -23.03 -47.98 -34.89
N ASP A 67 -22.22 -46.95 -35.17
CA ASP A 67 -20.90 -47.13 -35.74
C ASP A 67 -19.99 -47.94 -34.79
N PRO A 68 -19.35 -49.03 -35.27
CA PRO A 68 -18.50 -49.88 -34.45
C PRO A 68 -17.36 -49.17 -33.71
N ARG A 69 -16.96 -47.97 -34.16
CA ARG A 69 -15.90 -47.16 -33.51
C ARG A 69 -16.22 -46.80 -32.06
N TYR A 70 -17.50 -46.76 -31.69
CA TYR A 70 -17.93 -46.38 -30.34
C TYR A 70 -17.90 -47.54 -29.35
N HIS A 71 -17.75 -48.78 -29.83
CA HIS A 71 -17.68 -49.99 -29.01
C HIS A 71 -18.76 -50.07 -27.92
N LEU A 72 -19.96 -49.60 -28.23
CA LEU A 72 -21.11 -49.57 -27.32
C LEU A 72 -22.36 -50.09 -28.04
N ASP A 73 -23.35 -50.48 -27.26
CA ASP A 73 -24.67 -50.86 -27.77
C ASP A 73 -25.65 -49.67 -27.62
N PRO A 74 -26.16 -49.08 -28.72
CA PRO A 74 -27.14 -47.99 -28.65
C PRO A 74 -28.48 -48.36 -27.99
N ASP A 75 -28.79 -49.66 -27.85
CA ASP A 75 -29.98 -50.12 -27.12
C ASP A 75 -29.81 -49.97 -25.60
N ASP A 76 -28.57 -50.02 -25.10
CA ASP A 76 -28.23 -49.73 -23.70
C ASP A 76 -28.27 -48.22 -23.39
N LEU A 77 -28.50 -47.36 -24.39
CA LEU A 77 -28.60 -45.92 -24.21
C LEU A 77 -30.06 -45.46 -24.13
N VAL A 78 -30.42 -44.79 -23.03
CA VAL A 78 -31.72 -44.14 -22.88
C VAL A 78 -31.57 -42.63 -22.94
N PRO A 79 -32.35 -41.91 -23.76
CA PRO A 79 -32.27 -40.46 -23.85
C PRO A 79 -32.52 -39.82 -22.48
N LEU A 80 -31.58 -38.99 -22.03
CA LEU A 80 -31.67 -38.27 -20.76
C LEU A 80 -32.07 -36.82 -20.98
N GLN A 81 -31.43 -36.15 -21.94
CA GLN A 81 -31.66 -34.73 -22.22
C GLN A 81 -31.23 -34.39 -23.65
N THR A 82 -31.94 -33.47 -24.30
CA THR A 82 -31.46 -32.76 -25.49
C THR A 82 -31.28 -31.29 -25.13
N ILE A 83 -30.11 -30.74 -25.41
CA ILE A 83 -29.73 -29.35 -25.15
C ILE A 83 -29.55 -28.67 -26.50
N THR A 84 -30.12 -27.49 -26.66
CA THR A 84 -29.99 -26.70 -27.89
C THR A 84 -29.39 -25.35 -27.53
N ASP A 85 -28.31 -24.99 -28.21
CA ASP A 85 -27.63 -23.69 -28.08
C ASP A 85 -27.44 -23.10 -29.48
N GLY A 86 -28.22 -22.05 -29.79
CA GLY A 86 -28.33 -21.56 -31.17
C GLY A 86 -28.81 -22.64 -32.14
N ALA A 87 -27.97 -22.98 -33.13
CA ALA A 87 -28.23 -24.05 -34.09
C ALA A 87 -27.60 -25.40 -33.68
N ASP A 88 -26.76 -25.40 -32.66
CA ASP A 88 -26.06 -26.58 -32.17
C ASP A 88 -26.95 -27.39 -31.22
N VAL A 89 -26.79 -28.71 -31.26
CA VAL A 89 -27.60 -29.63 -30.46
C VAL A 89 -26.70 -30.65 -29.79
N THR A 90 -26.85 -30.83 -28.48
CA THR A 90 -26.21 -31.92 -27.75
C THR A 90 -27.27 -32.88 -27.23
N VAL A 91 -27.15 -34.16 -27.57
CA VAL A 91 -28.00 -35.22 -27.03
C VAL A 91 -27.21 -36.01 -25.99
N ARG A 92 -27.78 -36.14 -24.80
CA ARG A 92 -27.21 -36.86 -23.67
C ARG A 92 -28.02 -38.13 -23.41
N PHE A 93 -27.32 -39.25 -23.30
CA PHE A 93 -27.88 -40.55 -22.97
C PHE A 93 -27.39 -41.01 -21.60
N ALA A 94 -28.25 -41.69 -20.85
CA ALA A 94 -27.88 -42.49 -19.71
C ALA A 94 -27.69 -43.95 -20.14
N GLN A 95 -26.65 -44.61 -19.62
CA GLN A 95 -26.44 -46.03 -19.84
C GLN A 95 -27.38 -46.87 -18.96
N ARG A 96 -27.91 -47.94 -19.54
CA ARG A 96 -28.57 -49.03 -18.85
C ARG A 96 -27.80 -50.33 -19.05
N HIS A 97 -28.02 -51.27 -18.12
CA HIS A 97 -27.59 -52.66 -18.24
C HIS A 97 -28.78 -53.52 -17.85
N ARG A 98 -29.37 -54.24 -18.82
CA ARG A 98 -30.58 -55.06 -18.61
C ARG A 98 -31.70 -54.25 -17.93
N ASP A 99 -32.04 -53.11 -18.53
CA ASP A 99 -33.02 -52.12 -18.05
C ASP A 99 -32.69 -51.40 -16.74
N LEU A 100 -31.60 -51.74 -16.05
CA LEU A 100 -31.19 -51.03 -14.83
C LEU A 100 -30.29 -49.83 -15.15
N PRO A 101 -30.49 -48.67 -14.50
CA PRO A 101 -29.60 -47.53 -14.66
C PRO A 101 -28.18 -47.87 -14.18
N VAL A 102 -27.17 -47.41 -14.93
CA VAL A 102 -25.77 -47.50 -14.51
C VAL A 102 -25.37 -46.20 -13.83
N PHE A 103 -24.89 -46.27 -12.59
CA PHE A 103 -24.49 -45.10 -11.81
C PHE A 103 -23.35 -44.34 -12.52
N GLY A 104 -23.63 -43.09 -12.90
CA GLY A 104 -22.67 -42.22 -13.58
C GLY A 104 -22.36 -42.60 -15.04
N GLY A 105 -23.02 -43.62 -15.60
CA GLY A 105 -22.86 -44.02 -16.99
C GLY A 105 -23.65 -43.10 -17.92
N GLN A 106 -22.95 -42.31 -18.73
CA GLN A 106 -23.57 -41.40 -19.72
C GLN A 106 -22.72 -41.28 -20.97
N TYR A 107 -23.37 -41.10 -22.11
CA TYR A 107 -22.72 -40.87 -23.41
C TYR A 107 -23.43 -39.73 -24.14
N LEU A 108 -22.69 -38.90 -24.84
CA LEU A 108 -23.19 -37.68 -25.48
C LEU A 108 -22.84 -37.68 -26.97
N VAL A 109 -23.69 -37.03 -27.76
CA VAL A 109 -23.44 -36.71 -29.16
C VAL A 109 -23.68 -35.23 -29.38
N HIS A 110 -22.70 -34.56 -29.97
CA HIS A 110 -22.72 -33.14 -30.31
C HIS A 110 -22.98 -32.96 -31.81
N PHE A 111 -23.90 -32.08 -32.12
CA PHE A 111 -24.25 -31.67 -33.46
C PHE A 111 -24.02 -30.17 -33.64
N ALA A 112 -23.56 -29.79 -34.83
CA ALA A 112 -23.54 -28.40 -35.28
C ALA A 112 -24.34 -28.23 -36.57
N ASP A 113 -24.78 -27.00 -36.85
CA ASP A 113 -25.26 -26.64 -38.18
C ASP A 113 -24.08 -26.19 -39.06
N GLN A 114 -23.89 -26.86 -40.19
CA GLN A 114 -22.95 -26.47 -41.23
C GLN A 114 -23.72 -26.31 -42.53
N ASP A 115 -23.78 -25.06 -43.03
CA ASP A 115 -24.48 -24.69 -44.26
C ASP A 115 -25.95 -25.15 -44.32
N GLY A 116 -26.66 -25.10 -43.20
CA GLY A 116 -28.06 -25.51 -43.08
C GLY A 116 -28.27 -27.03 -43.01
N GLN A 117 -27.19 -27.81 -42.78
CA GLN A 117 -27.25 -29.24 -42.51
C GLN A 117 -26.69 -29.57 -41.13
N ARG A 118 -27.36 -30.49 -40.43
CA ARG A 118 -26.87 -31.01 -39.14
C ARG A 118 -25.72 -31.98 -39.37
N VAL A 119 -24.56 -31.71 -38.78
CA VAL A 119 -23.40 -32.61 -38.76
C VAL A 119 -23.06 -33.02 -37.33
N VAL A 120 -22.55 -34.23 -37.14
CA VAL A 120 -21.96 -34.66 -35.87
C VAL A 120 -20.54 -34.13 -35.78
N THR A 121 -20.25 -33.43 -34.69
CA THR A 121 -18.93 -32.82 -34.44
C THR A 121 -18.11 -33.59 -33.40
N GLY A 122 -18.78 -34.35 -32.54
CA GLY A 122 -18.13 -35.26 -31.61
C GLY A 122 -19.12 -36.12 -30.83
N ALA A 123 -18.62 -37.20 -30.24
CA ALA A 123 -19.38 -38.05 -29.33
C ALA A 123 -18.46 -38.65 -28.27
N GLY A 124 -18.92 -38.73 -27.03
CA GLY A 124 -18.06 -39.13 -25.92
C GLY A 124 -18.77 -39.21 -24.59
N GLY A 125 -18.09 -39.77 -23.58
CA GLY A 125 -18.63 -39.87 -22.23
C GLY A 125 -17.99 -40.98 -21.41
N ARG A 126 -18.77 -41.52 -20.48
CA ARG A 126 -18.40 -42.67 -19.66
C ARG A 126 -19.44 -43.76 -19.86
N PHE A 127 -19.16 -44.67 -20.78
CA PHE A 127 -19.94 -45.89 -21.01
C PHE A 127 -19.14 -47.09 -20.51
N HIS A 128 -19.79 -48.06 -19.86
CA HIS A 128 -19.14 -49.22 -19.25
C HIS A 128 -19.47 -50.49 -20.04
N THR A 129 -18.53 -51.00 -20.85
CA THR A 129 -18.76 -52.13 -21.76
C THR A 129 -18.69 -53.50 -21.08
N GLU A 130 -18.00 -53.62 -19.95
CA GLU A 130 -17.73 -54.92 -19.28
C GLU A 130 -18.83 -55.36 -18.30
N LEU A 131 -20.00 -54.71 -18.29
CA LEU A 131 -21.06 -55.01 -17.34
C LEU A 131 -21.68 -56.39 -17.63
N SER A 132 -21.62 -57.30 -16.65
CA SER A 132 -22.20 -58.65 -16.76
C SER A 132 -23.05 -59.04 -15.55
N VAL A 133 -23.26 -58.11 -14.61
CA VAL A 133 -23.98 -58.35 -13.36
C VAL A 133 -25.41 -58.83 -13.61
N ASP A 134 -25.86 -59.82 -12.84
CA ASP A 134 -27.25 -60.31 -12.89
C ASP A 134 -28.16 -59.36 -12.08
N PRO A 135 -29.24 -58.84 -12.71
CA PRO A 135 -30.11 -57.80 -12.15
C PRO A 135 -31.03 -58.31 -11.03
N THR A 136 -30.96 -59.59 -10.66
CA THR A 136 -31.81 -60.18 -9.61
C THR A 136 -31.24 -59.87 -8.22
N PRO A 137 -31.96 -59.11 -7.36
CA PRO A 137 -31.51 -58.85 -6.00
C PRO A 137 -31.82 -60.02 -5.07
N THR A 138 -30.92 -60.30 -4.12
CA THR A 138 -31.18 -61.24 -3.01
C THR A 138 -31.66 -60.49 -1.77
N VAL A 139 -31.22 -59.25 -1.59
CA VAL A 139 -31.63 -58.35 -0.51
C VAL A 139 -32.82 -57.52 -1.00
N THR A 140 -33.90 -57.46 -0.23
CA THR A 140 -35.07 -56.62 -0.55
C THR A 140 -34.76 -55.13 -0.35
N ALA A 141 -35.42 -54.25 -1.10
CA ALA A 141 -35.30 -52.80 -0.94
C ALA A 141 -35.56 -52.33 0.51
N GLU A 142 -36.53 -52.96 1.20
CA GLU A 142 -36.84 -52.67 2.60
C GLU A 142 -35.67 -53.02 3.52
N THR A 143 -35.03 -54.17 3.31
CA THR A 143 -33.87 -54.60 4.10
C THR A 143 -32.67 -53.69 3.83
N ALA A 144 -32.43 -53.33 2.56
CA ALA A 144 -31.41 -52.37 2.17
C ALA A 144 -31.66 -50.99 2.81
N GLY A 145 -32.91 -50.53 2.89
CA GLY A 145 -33.27 -49.29 3.58
C GLY A 145 -32.97 -49.30 5.07
N LYS A 146 -33.26 -50.42 5.77
CA LYS A 146 -32.90 -50.60 7.19
C LYS A 146 -31.38 -50.60 7.38
N LEU A 147 -30.64 -51.26 6.49
CA LEU A 147 -29.17 -51.33 6.52
C LEU A 147 -28.55 -49.97 6.23
N ALA A 148 -29.03 -49.25 5.22
CA ALA A 148 -28.59 -47.89 4.89
C ALA A 148 -28.76 -46.94 6.08
N ARG A 149 -29.96 -46.89 6.66
CA ARG A 149 -30.23 -46.07 7.85
C ARG A 149 -29.35 -46.48 9.03
N THR A 150 -29.06 -47.76 9.20
CA THR A 150 -28.29 -48.23 10.36
C THR A 150 -26.80 -47.96 10.21
N LEU A 151 -26.23 -48.32 9.06
CA LEU A 151 -24.78 -48.38 8.85
C LEU A 151 -24.21 -47.08 8.26
N LEU A 152 -25.03 -46.24 7.61
CA LEU A 152 -24.57 -45.03 6.92
C LEU A 152 -24.97 -43.72 7.64
N THR A 153 -25.65 -43.79 8.78
CA THR A 153 -25.87 -42.64 9.68
C THR A 153 -24.85 -42.66 10.83
N LYS A 154 -24.06 -41.59 10.98
CA LYS A 154 -22.91 -41.52 11.90
C LYS A 154 -23.26 -41.61 13.39
N ASN A 155 -24.45 -41.19 13.80
CA ASN A 155 -24.86 -41.19 15.22
C ASN A 155 -26.30 -41.70 15.40
N ARG A 156 -26.61 -42.15 16.63
CA ARG A 156 -27.91 -42.73 16.98
C ARG A 156 -29.07 -41.72 16.88
N ILE A 157 -28.82 -40.46 17.21
CA ILE A 157 -29.85 -39.41 17.24
C ILE A 157 -30.33 -39.11 15.81
N THR A 158 -29.39 -38.96 14.86
CA THR A 158 -29.67 -38.78 13.44
C THR A 158 -30.31 -40.03 12.82
N ARG A 159 -29.95 -41.23 13.29
CA ARG A 159 -30.60 -42.48 12.86
C ARG A 159 -32.09 -42.51 13.18
N GLU A 160 -32.48 -42.00 14.34
CA GLU A 160 -33.87 -41.98 14.81
C GLU A 160 -34.73 -40.93 14.08
N SER A 161 -34.12 -39.94 13.44
CA SER A 161 -34.79 -38.86 12.70
C SER A 161 -34.67 -38.95 11.18
N VAL A 162 -34.02 -39.98 10.65
CA VAL A 162 -33.86 -40.22 9.21
C VAL A 162 -34.69 -41.42 8.76
N GLU A 163 -35.45 -41.23 7.69
CA GLU A 163 -36.26 -42.23 7.04
C GLU A 163 -35.63 -42.66 5.71
N ALA A 164 -35.74 -43.95 5.40
CA ALA A 164 -35.36 -44.50 4.11
C ALA A 164 -36.57 -44.45 3.17
N GLY A 165 -36.41 -43.81 2.01
CA GLY A 165 -37.42 -43.81 0.95
C GLY A 165 -37.38 -45.07 0.09
N ALA A 166 -38.21 -45.09 -0.95
CA ALA A 166 -38.29 -46.20 -1.89
C ALA A 166 -36.94 -46.44 -2.58
N GLY A 167 -36.48 -47.68 -2.54
CA GLY A 167 -35.23 -48.09 -3.18
C GLY A 167 -35.39 -48.36 -4.66
N GLU A 168 -34.39 -47.95 -5.44
CA GLU A 168 -34.27 -48.25 -6.87
C GLU A 168 -33.04 -49.13 -7.10
N LEU A 169 -33.16 -50.14 -7.97
CA LEU A 169 -31.99 -50.93 -8.38
C LEU A 169 -31.14 -50.14 -9.36
N VAL A 170 -29.84 -50.14 -9.12
CA VAL A 170 -28.83 -49.46 -9.94
C VAL A 170 -27.61 -50.37 -10.07
N VAL A 171 -26.91 -50.28 -11.19
CA VAL A 171 -25.61 -50.92 -11.37
C VAL A 171 -24.52 -49.93 -11.03
N VAL A 172 -23.72 -50.22 -10.01
CA VAL A 172 -22.50 -49.46 -9.69
C VAL A 172 -21.35 -50.05 -10.50
N PRO A 173 -20.69 -49.27 -11.38
CA PRO A 173 -19.69 -49.79 -12.31
C PRO A 173 -18.32 -50.02 -11.63
N ARG A 174 -18.22 -51.09 -10.85
CA ARG A 174 -16.95 -51.61 -10.28
C ARG A 174 -16.70 -53.01 -10.85
N GLY A 175 -15.61 -53.19 -11.61
CA GLY A 175 -15.37 -54.43 -12.35
C GLY A 175 -16.52 -54.73 -13.31
N THR A 176 -17.04 -55.97 -13.28
CA THR A 176 -18.19 -56.40 -14.09
C THR A 176 -19.56 -55.85 -13.63
N GLY A 177 -19.56 -54.92 -12.67
CA GLY A 177 -20.74 -54.26 -12.12
C GLY A 177 -21.20 -54.87 -10.79
N VAL A 178 -21.62 -54.00 -9.86
CA VAL A 178 -22.24 -54.39 -8.59
C VAL A 178 -23.70 -53.94 -8.62
N LEU A 179 -24.62 -54.89 -8.44
CA LEU A 179 -26.04 -54.57 -8.28
C LEU A 179 -26.24 -53.93 -6.90
N ALA A 180 -26.82 -52.75 -6.85
CA ALA A 180 -27.05 -52.01 -5.62
C ALA A 180 -28.47 -51.45 -5.55
N TRP A 181 -28.96 -51.25 -4.33
CA TRP A 181 -30.10 -50.40 -4.04
C TRP A 181 -29.62 -48.97 -3.81
N ARG A 182 -30.14 -48.01 -4.58
CA ARG A 182 -30.09 -46.58 -4.27
C ARG A 182 -31.27 -46.25 -3.35
N ILE A 183 -30.97 -45.94 -2.10
CA ILE A 183 -31.94 -45.61 -1.06
C ILE A 183 -31.83 -44.12 -0.73
N PRO A 184 -32.82 -43.28 -1.05
CA PRO A 184 -32.84 -41.90 -0.59
C PRO A 184 -33.11 -41.86 0.92
N LEU A 185 -32.19 -41.28 1.70
CA LEU A 185 -32.33 -41.02 3.12
C LEU A 185 -32.75 -39.58 3.34
N LYS A 186 -33.86 -39.37 4.06
CA LYS A 186 -34.47 -38.06 4.32
C LYS A 186 -34.71 -37.84 5.81
N GLY A 187 -34.44 -36.65 6.33
CA GLY A 187 -34.72 -36.34 7.72
C GLY A 187 -34.01 -35.08 8.19
N HIS A 188 -33.60 -35.07 9.45
CA HIS A 188 -32.84 -33.97 10.05
C HIS A 188 -31.80 -34.50 11.02
N ASP A 189 -30.62 -33.92 11.00
CA ASP A 189 -29.62 -34.12 12.05
C ASP A 189 -29.96 -33.16 13.19
N ARG A 190 -30.47 -33.70 14.31
CA ARG A 190 -30.87 -32.89 15.47
C ARG A 190 -29.68 -32.27 16.19
N ALA A 191 -28.51 -32.91 16.16
CA ALA A 191 -27.31 -32.38 16.80
C ALA A 191 -26.74 -31.20 15.99
N ALA A 192 -26.70 -31.35 14.66
CA ALA A 192 -26.22 -30.32 13.75
C ALA A 192 -27.28 -29.29 13.33
N LYS A 193 -28.56 -29.47 13.71
CA LYS A 193 -29.71 -28.63 13.33
C LYS A 193 -29.87 -28.43 11.81
N ARG A 194 -29.55 -29.45 11.01
CA ARG A 194 -29.60 -29.39 9.54
C ARG A 194 -30.50 -30.47 8.94
N PRO A 195 -31.15 -30.22 7.78
CA PRO A 195 -31.84 -31.28 7.04
C PRO A 195 -30.83 -32.29 6.49
N VAL A 196 -31.27 -33.54 6.36
CA VAL A 196 -30.52 -34.65 5.77
C VAL A 196 -31.25 -35.06 4.49
N LEU A 197 -30.55 -35.00 3.36
CA LEU A 197 -30.99 -35.61 2.10
C LEU A 197 -29.77 -36.24 1.44
N ARG A 198 -29.74 -37.58 1.38
CA ARG A 198 -28.61 -38.36 0.87
C ARG A 198 -29.11 -39.52 0.02
N ASP A 199 -28.35 -39.92 -0.98
CA ASP A 199 -28.57 -41.18 -1.69
C ASP A 199 -27.57 -42.23 -1.20
N ALA A 200 -28.05 -43.23 -0.47
CA ALA A 200 -27.25 -44.34 0.04
C ALA A 200 -27.26 -45.52 -0.95
N TYR A 201 -26.10 -46.08 -1.24
CA TYR A 201 -25.94 -47.22 -2.15
C TYR A 201 -25.56 -48.45 -1.33
N VAL A 202 -26.40 -49.47 -1.38
CA VAL A 202 -26.24 -50.73 -0.63
C VAL A 202 -26.22 -51.90 -1.61
N ASP A 203 -25.22 -52.78 -1.50
CA ASP A 203 -25.12 -53.97 -2.34
C ASP A 203 -26.40 -54.83 -2.24
N ALA A 204 -27.02 -55.12 -3.38
CA ALA A 204 -28.32 -55.78 -3.47
C ALA A 204 -28.25 -57.30 -3.27
N ARG A 205 -27.05 -57.88 -3.10
CA ARG A 205 -26.84 -59.31 -2.83
C ARG A 205 -26.35 -59.55 -1.42
N SER A 206 -25.39 -58.75 -0.94
CA SER A 206 -24.77 -58.91 0.38
C SER A 206 -25.38 -58.02 1.45
N GLY A 207 -26.02 -56.90 1.08
CA GLY A 207 -26.47 -55.88 2.01
C GLY A 207 -25.34 -54.99 2.54
N ALA A 208 -24.11 -55.16 2.04
CA ALA A 208 -22.99 -54.32 2.44
C ALA A 208 -23.18 -52.86 1.97
N PRO A 209 -22.92 -51.86 2.82
CA PRO A 209 -22.93 -50.47 2.37
C PRO A 209 -21.79 -50.23 1.37
N LEU A 210 -22.09 -49.63 0.23
CA LEU A 210 -21.09 -49.26 -0.77
C LEU A 210 -20.57 -47.84 -0.53
N PHE A 211 -21.48 -46.86 -0.49
CA PHE A 211 -21.21 -45.43 -0.24
C PHE A 211 -22.53 -44.66 -0.07
N ALA A 212 -22.47 -43.38 0.31
CA ALA A 212 -23.61 -42.47 0.27
C ALA A 212 -23.16 -41.12 -0.31
N VAL A 213 -24.08 -40.43 -1.02
CA VAL A 213 -23.83 -39.13 -1.65
C VAL A 213 -24.80 -38.11 -1.06
N ASP A 214 -24.28 -36.99 -0.56
CA ASP A 214 -25.09 -35.90 -0.04
C ASP A 214 -25.71 -35.11 -1.20
N ARG A 215 -26.99 -34.77 -1.08
CA ARG A 215 -27.73 -34.00 -2.10
C ARG A 215 -27.93 -32.53 -1.71
N LEU A 216 -27.44 -32.13 -0.53
CA LEU A 216 -27.48 -30.77 -0.03
C LEU A 216 -26.06 -30.23 -0.06
N HIS A 217 -25.86 -29.12 -0.75
CA HIS A 217 -24.64 -28.33 -0.71
C HIS A 217 -24.95 -27.07 0.09
N PHE A 218 -24.22 -26.84 1.19
CA PHE A 218 -24.37 -25.65 2.02
C PHE A 218 -23.17 -24.74 1.77
N GLU A 219 -23.11 -24.16 0.58
CA GLU A 219 -22.19 -23.09 0.25
C GLU A 219 -22.99 -21.80 0.12
N GLY A 220 -22.52 -20.71 0.73
CA GLY A 220 -23.20 -19.43 0.57
C GLY A 220 -23.06 -18.47 1.75
N PRO A 221 -23.59 -17.26 1.58
CA PRO A 221 -23.63 -16.26 2.65
C PRO A 221 -24.40 -16.79 3.87
N VAL A 222 -23.85 -16.56 5.06
CA VAL A 222 -24.46 -16.91 6.34
C VAL A 222 -24.27 -15.77 7.34
N GLN A 223 -25.11 -15.74 8.38
CA GLN A 223 -24.94 -14.82 9.50
C GLN A 223 -24.20 -15.53 10.64
N ALA A 224 -23.01 -15.02 10.97
CA ALA A 224 -22.18 -15.48 12.06
C ALA A 224 -22.14 -14.43 13.18
N THR A 225 -21.50 -14.78 14.30
CA THR A 225 -21.35 -13.90 15.47
C THR A 225 -19.92 -13.96 15.99
N GLY A 226 -19.36 -12.82 16.40
CA GLY A 226 -18.06 -12.73 17.07
C GLY A 226 -18.04 -11.59 18.08
N GLN A 227 -17.33 -11.73 19.19
CA GLN A 227 -17.19 -10.65 20.17
C GLN A 227 -16.10 -9.69 19.70
N GLY A 228 -16.34 -8.38 19.74
CA GLY A 228 -15.34 -7.36 19.47
C GLY A 228 -14.40 -7.17 20.66
N ALA A 229 -13.31 -6.42 20.46
CA ALA A 229 -12.27 -6.18 21.46
C ALA A 229 -12.81 -5.55 22.76
N HIS A 230 -13.89 -4.77 22.69
CA HIS A 230 -14.53 -4.11 23.83
C HIS A 230 -15.68 -4.92 24.46
N GLY A 231 -15.81 -6.20 24.09
CA GLY A 231 -16.72 -7.16 24.71
C GLY A 231 -18.14 -7.16 24.14
N GLU A 232 -18.43 -6.32 23.17
CA GLU A 232 -19.70 -6.25 22.47
C GLU A 232 -19.87 -7.38 21.45
N GLN A 233 -21.11 -7.84 21.28
CA GLN A 233 -21.40 -8.93 20.36
C GLN A 233 -21.71 -8.39 18.96
N ARG A 234 -20.86 -8.72 17.97
CA ARG A 234 -21.03 -8.32 16.57
C ARG A 234 -21.72 -9.42 15.77
N THR A 235 -22.55 -9.01 14.82
CA THR A 235 -23.11 -9.87 13.76
C THR A 235 -22.26 -9.72 12.51
N LEU A 236 -21.87 -10.85 11.92
CA LEU A 236 -20.88 -10.92 10.83
C LEU A 236 -21.52 -11.58 9.61
N ASN A 237 -21.37 -10.94 8.45
CA ASN A 237 -21.69 -11.58 7.17
C ASN A 237 -20.53 -12.52 6.80
N ALA A 238 -20.69 -13.82 7.04
CA ALA A 238 -19.68 -14.81 6.72
C ALA A 238 -20.08 -15.62 5.48
N TYR A 239 -19.19 -16.50 5.03
CA TYR A 239 -19.47 -17.44 3.94
C TYR A 239 -19.17 -18.87 4.39
N GLN A 240 -20.11 -19.78 4.20
CA GLN A 240 -19.84 -21.21 4.38
C GLN A 240 -19.19 -21.77 3.12
N ASN A 241 -17.99 -22.33 3.25
CA ASN A 241 -17.26 -22.95 2.14
C ASN A 241 -17.65 -24.43 1.95
N ALA A 242 -17.10 -25.04 0.89
CA ALA A 242 -17.37 -26.43 0.51
C ALA A 242 -16.96 -27.47 1.58
N ASP A 243 -16.01 -27.10 2.45
CA ASP A 243 -15.48 -27.94 3.53
C ASP A 243 -16.25 -27.77 4.85
N ASP A 244 -17.45 -27.16 4.79
CA ASP A 244 -18.30 -26.82 5.94
C ASP A 244 -17.69 -25.80 6.93
N ALA A 245 -16.57 -25.16 6.61
CA ALA A 245 -15.99 -24.06 7.42
C ALA A 245 -16.64 -22.71 7.08
N TYR A 246 -16.60 -21.78 8.05
CA TYR A 246 -17.13 -20.42 7.89
C TYR A 246 -15.98 -19.44 7.79
N GLU A 247 -15.89 -18.72 6.69
CA GLU A 247 -14.85 -17.72 6.40
C GLU A 247 -15.41 -16.30 6.63
N LEU A 248 -14.57 -15.38 7.13
CA LEU A 248 -14.86 -13.94 7.11
C LEU A 248 -14.76 -13.38 5.67
N ARG A 249 -15.78 -13.74 4.90
CA ARG A 249 -16.01 -13.39 3.50
C ARG A 249 -17.45 -12.90 3.37
N ASP A 250 -17.64 -11.64 3.04
CA ASP A 250 -18.96 -11.06 2.82
C ASP A 250 -19.31 -11.03 1.33
N ARG A 251 -20.30 -11.83 0.94
CA ARG A 251 -20.96 -11.81 -0.38
C ARG A 251 -22.44 -11.42 -0.29
N ALA A 252 -22.88 -10.92 0.86
CA ALA A 252 -24.27 -10.55 1.10
C ALA A 252 -24.58 -9.12 0.68
N ARG A 253 -23.54 -8.30 0.44
CA ARG A 253 -23.68 -6.88 0.09
C ARG A 253 -23.89 -6.65 -1.40
N PRO A 254 -24.60 -5.58 -1.80
CA PRO A 254 -24.92 -5.30 -3.21
C PRO A 254 -23.73 -5.14 -4.16
N MET A 255 -22.54 -4.76 -3.66
CA MET A 255 -21.34 -4.69 -4.49
C MET A 255 -20.88 -6.05 -5.02
N TRP A 256 -21.29 -7.17 -4.41
CA TRP A 256 -21.00 -8.51 -4.93
C TRP A 256 -21.74 -8.76 -6.24
N ASN A 257 -20.99 -8.94 -7.33
CA ASN A 257 -21.56 -9.12 -8.67
C ASN A 257 -21.41 -10.55 -9.23
N GLY A 258 -20.89 -11.49 -8.43
CA GLY A 258 -20.59 -12.86 -8.87
C GLY A 258 -19.11 -13.10 -9.21
N ALA A 259 -18.31 -12.04 -9.36
CA ALA A 259 -16.88 -12.10 -9.66
C ALA A 259 -16.02 -11.26 -8.70
N THR A 260 -16.47 -10.06 -8.34
CA THR A 260 -15.78 -9.11 -7.45
C THR A 260 -16.78 -8.47 -6.47
N GLY A 261 -16.26 -7.66 -5.54
CA GLY A 261 -17.09 -6.90 -4.59
C GLY A 261 -17.36 -7.69 -3.31
N GLU A 262 -16.31 -8.30 -2.77
CA GLU A 262 -16.37 -8.98 -1.48
C GLU A 262 -15.79 -8.08 -0.37
N ILE A 263 -16.15 -8.35 0.89
CA ILE A 263 -15.31 -7.94 2.02
C ILE A 263 -14.58 -9.18 2.51
N LEU A 264 -13.26 -9.14 2.49
CA LEU A 264 -12.39 -10.26 2.82
C LEU A 264 -11.47 -9.90 3.99
N THR A 265 -11.50 -10.69 5.05
CA THR A 265 -10.64 -10.49 6.22
C THR A 265 -9.71 -11.69 6.42
N TYR A 266 -8.41 -11.41 6.32
CA TYR A 266 -7.32 -12.36 6.41
C TYR A 266 -6.65 -12.26 7.77
N ASP A 267 -6.19 -13.39 8.29
CA ASP A 267 -5.39 -13.46 9.51
C ASP A 267 -3.93 -13.74 9.12
N ALA A 268 -3.02 -12.80 9.43
CA ALA A 268 -1.59 -12.97 9.20
C ALA A 268 -0.96 -14.01 10.14
N ALA A 269 -1.68 -14.45 11.17
CA ALA A 269 -1.25 -15.41 12.17
C ALA A 269 0.08 -15.02 12.84
N GLY A 270 0.28 -13.73 13.08
CA GLY A 270 1.52 -13.19 13.64
C GLY A 270 2.63 -12.93 12.61
N GLY A 271 2.32 -12.98 11.31
CA GLY A 271 3.27 -12.68 10.24
C GLY A 271 3.84 -11.27 10.32
N ASP A 272 5.06 -11.10 9.81
CA ASP A 272 5.79 -9.84 9.92
C ASP A 272 5.27 -8.81 8.91
N VAL A 273 5.19 -7.54 9.29
CA VAL A 273 4.74 -6.44 8.43
C VAL A 273 5.49 -6.40 7.10
N PHE A 274 6.78 -6.75 7.07
CA PHE A 274 7.58 -6.77 5.84
C PHE A 274 7.03 -7.76 4.79
N ASP A 275 6.33 -8.82 5.22
CA ASP A 275 5.67 -9.77 4.31
C ASP A 275 4.43 -9.15 3.61
N TYR A 276 3.89 -8.05 4.17
CA TYR A 276 2.64 -7.42 3.74
C TYR A 276 2.83 -6.03 3.12
N LEU A 277 4.06 -5.52 2.98
CA LEU A 277 4.37 -4.21 2.34
C LEU A 277 4.24 -4.18 0.81
N GLY A 278 3.86 -5.30 0.18
CA GLY A 278 3.65 -5.39 -1.27
C GLY A 278 2.17 -5.32 -1.67
N SER A 279 1.89 -5.00 -2.94
CA SER A 279 0.52 -4.95 -3.47
C SER A 279 -0.21 -6.29 -3.33
N GLY A 280 -1.45 -6.25 -2.85
CA GLY A 280 -2.29 -7.44 -2.67
C GLY A 280 -1.94 -8.25 -1.41
N VAL A 281 -2.69 -9.32 -1.18
CA VAL A 281 -2.48 -10.20 -0.02
C VAL A 281 -1.52 -11.33 -0.43
N PRO A 282 -0.43 -11.58 0.33
CA PRO A 282 0.52 -12.65 0.03
C PRO A 282 -0.12 -14.02 -0.18
N ASP A 283 0.46 -14.79 -1.10
CA ASP A 283 0.01 -16.15 -1.39
C ASP A 283 0.12 -17.04 -0.14
N GLY A 284 -0.98 -17.71 0.20
CA GLY A 284 -1.04 -18.61 1.34
C GLY A 284 -1.60 -18.00 2.62
N THR A 285 -1.68 -16.66 2.74
CA THR A 285 -2.41 -16.00 3.83
C THR A 285 -3.88 -16.43 3.78
N LYS A 286 -4.41 -16.89 4.91
CA LYS A 286 -5.75 -17.48 4.99
C LYS A 286 -6.76 -16.45 5.44
N LEU A 287 -7.99 -16.58 4.94
CA LEU A 287 -9.14 -15.91 5.54
C LEU A 287 -9.30 -16.39 6.98
N ALA A 288 -9.66 -15.48 7.87
CA ALA A 288 -10.07 -15.84 9.22
C ALA A 288 -11.28 -16.76 9.12
N GLN A 289 -11.24 -17.91 9.80
CA GLN A 289 -12.24 -18.96 9.65
C GLN A 289 -12.57 -19.69 10.95
N SER A 290 -13.82 -20.14 11.07
CA SER A 290 -14.31 -20.91 12.21
C SER A 290 -15.02 -22.18 11.76
N SER A 291 -14.98 -23.22 12.59
CA SER A 291 -15.75 -24.46 12.39
C SER A 291 -17.22 -24.32 12.83
N THR A 292 -17.58 -23.20 13.45
CA THR A 292 -18.94 -22.89 13.89
C THR A 292 -19.34 -21.48 13.47
N LEU A 293 -20.63 -21.14 13.53
CA LEU A 293 -21.10 -19.77 13.30
C LEU A 293 -20.66 -18.77 14.37
N ALA A 294 -19.99 -19.23 15.45
CA ALA A 294 -19.38 -18.38 16.45
C ALA A 294 -17.86 -18.25 16.17
N PHE A 295 -17.40 -17.04 15.94
CA PHE A 295 -15.99 -16.68 15.90
C PHE A 295 -15.52 -16.42 17.33
N GLY A 296 -14.66 -17.32 17.84
CA GLY A 296 -14.19 -17.32 19.22
C GLY A 296 -13.10 -16.27 19.53
N PRO A 297 -12.61 -16.23 20.78
CA PRO A 297 -11.70 -15.20 21.29
C PRO A 297 -10.44 -14.96 20.44
N GLN A 298 -9.90 -15.99 19.79
CA GLN A 298 -8.73 -15.83 18.91
C GLN A 298 -9.01 -14.87 17.73
N HIS A 299 -10.26 -14.75 17.28
CA HIS A 299 -10.67 -13.82 16.23
C HIS A 299 -10.95 -12.41 16.77
N THR A 300 -11.25 -12.31 18.06
CA THR A 300 -11.32 -11.04 18.79
C THR A 300 -9.92 -10.49 19.00
N ASP A 301 -9.01 -11.29 19.55
CA ASP A 301 -7.63 -10.90 19.87
C ASP A 301 -6.81 -10.52 18.62
N SER A 302 -7.03 -11.24 17.51
CA SER A 302 -6.40 -10.91 16.22
C SER A 302 -6.96 -9.64 15.57
N GLY A 303 -8.11 -9.12 16.02
CA GLY A 303 -8.83 -8.01 15.38
C GLY A 303 -9.69 -8.42 14.18
N ALA A 304 -9.80 -9.72 13.87
CA ALA A 304 -10.53 -10.20 12.70
C ALA A 304 -12.03 -9.89 12.76
N VAL A 305 -12.63 -10.00 13.95
CA VAL A 305 -14.06 -9.67 14.16
C VAL A 305 -14.32 -8.19 13.88
N ASP A 306 -13.53 -7.30 14.48
CA ASP A 306 -13.73 -5.86 14.41
C ASP A 306 -13.38 -5.31 13.03
N ALA A 307 -12.28 -5.76 12.41
CA ALA A 307 -11.93 -5.40 11.03
C ALA A 307 -13.04 -5.78 10.05
N HIS A 308 -13.60 -6.99 10.17
CA HIS A 308 -14.62 -7.48 9.24
C HIS A 308 -15.97 -6.78 9.43
N TRP A 309 -16.39 -6.62 10.69
CA TRP A 309 -17.61 -5.90 11.00
C TRP A 309 -17.51 -4.42 10.60
N GLY A 310 -16.40 -3.76 10.98
CA GLY A 310 -16.12 -2.36 10.70
C GLY A 310 -16.07 -2.07 9.20
N ALA A 311 -15.38 -2.91 8.41
CA ALA A 311 -15.40 -2.82 6.95
C ALA A 311 -16.81 -2.79 6.36
N GLY A 312 -17.69 -3.61 6.94
CA GLY A 312 -19.09 -3.63 6.58
C GLY A 312 -19.84 -2.35 6.90
N GLN A 313 -19.52 -1.68 8.01
CA GLN A 313 -20.12 -0.39 8.40
C GLN A 313 -19.62 0.74 7.51
N VAL A 314 -18.31 0.78 7.23
CA VAL A 314 -17.69 1.74 6.31
C VAL A 314 -18.33 1.64 4.93
N TYR A 315 -18.50 0.43 4.40
CA TYR A 315 -19.18 0.21 3.12
C TYR A 315 -20.60 0.80 3.12
N GLU A 316 -21.42 0.54 4.14
CA GLU A 316 -22.79 1.07 4.17
C GLU A 316 -22.81 2.59 4.36
N TYR A 317 -21.84 3.15 5.06
CA TYR A 317 -21.71 4.60 5.22
C TYR A 317 -21.47 5.27 3.86
N TYR A 318 -20.44 4.83 3.13
CA TYR A 318 -20.14 5.36 1.80
C TYR A 318 -21.23 5.07 0.76
N ARG A 319 -21.90 3.92 0.87
CA ARG A 319 -23.04 3.60 0.03
C ARG A 319 -24.23 4.54 0.24
N ARG A 320 -24.49 5.00 1.46
CA ARG A 320 -25.50 6.06 1.71
C ARG A 320 -25.12 7.40 1.05
N LEU A 321 -23.83 7.65 0.85
CA LEU A 321 -23.32 8.79 0.10
C LEU A 321 -23.30 8.56 -1.43
N GLY A 322 -23.69 7.37 -1.88
CA GLY A 322 -23.81 7.00 -3.29
C GLY A 322 -22.54 6.36 -3.88
N ARG A 323 -21.62 5.86 -3.05
CA ARG A 323 -20.39 5.18 -3.48
C ARG A 323 -20.50 3.67 -3.30
N GLU A 324 -20.13 2.89 -4.32
CA GLU A 324 -20.04 1.43 -4.23
C GLU A 324 -18.57 1.00 -4.05
N GLY A 325 -18.23 0.42 -2.90
CA GLY A 325 -16.85 0.04 -2.56
C GLY A 325 -15.90 1.22 -2.35
N LEU A 326 -14.64 0.94 -2.01
CA LEU A 326 -13.63 2.00 -1.81
C LEU A 326 -13.19 2.65 -3.12
N ASP A 327 -13.25 1.92 -4.23
CA ASP A 327 -12.89 2.39 -5.58
C ASP A 327 -14.04 3.09 -6.33
N GLY A 328 -15.25 3.12 -5.73
CA GLY A 328 -16.45 3.64 -6.37
C GLY A 328 -17.04 2.75 -7.47
N LYS A 329 -16.49 1.54 -7.67
CA LYS A 329 -16.88 0.57 -8.70
C LYS A 329 -17.29 -0.79 -8.13
N GLY A 330 -17.38 -0.91 -6.80
CA GLY A 330 -17.68 -2.17 -6.12
C GLY A 330 -16.52 -3.15 -6.13
N GLY A 331 -15.28 -2.65 -6.08
CA GLY A 331 -14.09 -3.48 -5.91
C GLY A 331 -14.08 -4.22 -4.57
N THR A 332 -13.36 -5.34 -4.53
CA THR A 332 -13.20 -6.13 -3.29
C THR A 332 -12.39 -5.36 -2.25
N MET A 333 -12.85 -5.40 -1.00
CA MET A 333 -12.21 -4.76 0.16
C MET A 333 -11.43 -5.82 0.94
N HIS A 334 -10.13 -5.62 1.11
CA HIS A 334 -9.22 -6.56 1.77
C HIS A 334 -8.70 -5.99 3.09
N SER A 335 -8.87 -6.73 4.18
CA SER A 335 -8.25 -6.44 5.48
C SER A 335 -7.31 -7.58 5.88
N VAL A 336 -6.08 -7.27 6.29
CA VAL A 336 -5.15 -8.23 6.89
C VAL A 336 -4.93 -7.81 8.34
N VAL A 337 -5.25 -8.71 9.27
CA VAL A 337 -5.11 -8.45 10.71
C VAL A 337 -4.02 -9.30 11.33
N ASN A 338 -3.71 -9.06 12.62
CA ASN A 338 -2.75 -9.85 13.39
C ASN A 338 -1.31 -9.80 12.85
N VAL A 339 -0.91 -8.66 12.29
CA VAL A 339 0.45 -8.41 11.77
C VAL A 339 1.38 -8.00 12.91
N THR A 340 2.65 -8.43 12.88
CA THR A 340 3.67 -8.10 13.88
C THR A 340 4.83 -7.31 13.26
N TYR A 341 5.69 -6.74 14.10
CA TYR A 341 6.93 -6.08 13.67
C TYR A 341 8.11 -6.78 14.32
N LEU A 342 8.85 -7.58 13.55
CA LEU A 342 9.96 -8.41 14.01
C LEU A 342 9.58 -9.35 15.16
N GLY A 343 8.33 -9.84 15.15
CA GLY A 343 7.76 -10.70 16.20
C GLY A 343 7.19 -9.96 17.42
N GLU A 344 7.32 -8.64 17.47
CA GLU A 344 6.74 -7.78 18.51
C GLU A 344 5.39 -7.18 18.06
N PRO A 345 4.56 -6.66 18.99
CA PRO A 345 3.33 -5.96 18.63
C PRO A 345 3.60 -4.83 17.64
N PHE A 346 2.90 -4.84 16.51
CA PHE A 346 2.99 -3.77 15.51
C PHE A 346 1.99 -2.68 15.89
N ALA A 347 2.48 -1.57 16.46
CA ALA A 347 1.63 -0.48 16.92
C ALA A 347 1.25 0.48 15.78
N ASN A 348 0.64 -0.05 14.70
CA ASN A 348 0.15 0.77 13.59
C ASN A 348 -0.95 0.07 12.77
N ALA A 349 -1.66 0.85 11.97
CA ALA A 349 -2.48 0.40 10.84
C ALA A 349 -2.15 1.24 9.60
N PHE A 350 -2.43 0.71 8.41
CA PHE A 350 -2.26 1.47 7.18
C PHE A 350 -3.08 0.91 6.02
N TRP A 351 -3.43 1.79 5.08
CA TRP A 351 -3.83 1.46 3.72
C TRP A 351 -2.62 1.50 2.78
N ASP A 352 -2.39 0.42 2.03
CA ASP A 352 -1.21 0.29 1.14
C ASP A 352 -1.50 0.63 -0.34
N GLY A 353 -2.70 1.10 -0.65
CA GLY A 353 -3.19 1.26 -2.03
C GLY A 353 -4.08 0.12 -2.54
N THR A 354 -4.12 -1.02 -1.84
CA THR A 354 -4.88 -2.22 -2.25
C THR A 354 -5.61 -2.92 -1.10
N LYS A 355 -5.10 -2.82 0.13
CA LYS A 355 -5.63 -3.48 1.33
C LYS A 355 -5.35 -2.65 2.57
N MET A 356 -6.14 -2.89 3.61
CA MET A 356 -5.89 -2.39 4.96
C MET A 356 -5.07 -3.44 5.72
N VAL A 357 -4.06 -2.98 6.46
CA VAL A 357 -3.20 -3.80 7.31
C VAL A 357 -3.30 -3.30 8.73
N TYR A 358 -3.58 -4.20 9.67
CA TYR A 358 -3.75 -3.86 11.09
C TYR A 358 -2.77 -4.66 11.94
N GLY A 359 -2.05 -3.96 12.80
CA GLY A 359 -1.26 -4.55 13.85
C GLY A 359 -2.06 -5.50 14.74
N GLY A 360 -1.46 -6.67 15.00
CA GLY A 360 -1.85 -7.53 16.10
C GLY A 360 -1.55 -6.82 17.40
N GLY A 361 -2.53 -6.77 18.30
CA GLY A 361 -2.38 -6.10 19.58
C GLY A 361 -1.26 -6.71 20.44
N GLY A 362 -1.06 -6.14 21.62
CA GLY A 362 -0.03 -6.57 22.57
C GLY A 362 -0.57 -6.66 23.99
N PRO A 363 0.31 -6.73 25.00
CA PRO A 363 -0.09 -6.64 26.40
C PRO A 363 -0.89 -5.37 26.71
N ASP A 364 -0.50 -4.24 26.11
CA ASP A 364 -1.06 -2.91 26.41
C ASP A 364 -2.12 -2.44 25.41
N PHE A 365 -2.11 -3.00 24.20
CA PHE A 365 -3.01 -2.60 23.10
C PHE A 365 -3.89 -3.77 22.64
N HIS A 366 -5.13 -3.46 22.25
CA HIS A 366 -5.93 -4.30 21.36
C HIS A 366 -5.32 -4.28 19.95
N SER A 367 -5.86 -5.09 19.03
CA SER A 367 -5.53 -4.91 17.61
C SER A 367 -5.93 -3.51 17.16
N PHE A 368 -5.20 -2.92 16.22
CA PHE A 368 -5.55 -1.61 15.64
C PHE A 368 -6.84 -1.63 14.83
N ALA A 369 -7.42 -2.81 14.57
CA ALA A 369 -8.77 -2.92 14.03
C ALA A 369 -9.90 -2.76 15.08
N ALA A 370 -9.57 -2.66 16.37
CA ALA A 370 -10.53 -2.60 17.47
C ALA A 370 -11.33 -1.29 17.51
N ALA A 371 -10.74 -0.19 17.04
CA ALA A 371 -11.38 1.12 16.97
C ALA A 371 -12.03 1.30 15.58
N LEU A 372 -13.32 1.62 15.55
CA LEU A 372 -14.11 1.65 14.31
C LEU A 372 -13.74 2.87 13.45
N ASP A 373 -13.49 3.99 14.10
CA ASP A 373 -12.96 5.20 13.52
C ASP A 373 -11.66 4.95 12.73
N VAL A 374 -10.75 4.10 13.22
CA VAL A 374 -9.50 3.75 12.54
C VAL A 374 -9.75 2.83 11.36
N VAL A 375 -10.63 1.83 11.49
CA VAL A 375 -11.08 1.05 10.32
C VAL A 375 -11.70 1.98 9.27
N GLY A 376 -12.44 3.02 9.69
CA GLY A 376 -12.98 4.06 8.84
C GLY A 376 -11.91 4.96 8.22
N HIS A 377 -10.87 5.33 8.97
CA HIS A 377 -9.73 6.14 8.56
C HIS A 377 -8.96 5.43 7.44
N GLU A 378 -8.51 4.19 7.68
CA GLU A 378 -7.74 3.41 6.70
C GLU A 378 -8.50 3.21 5.39
N MET A 379 -9.78 2.87 5.49
CA MET A 379 -10.61 2.70 4.30
C MET A 379 -10.91 4.02 3.59
N THR A 380 -10.92 5.14 4.32
CA THR A 380 -11.07 6.47 3.73
C THR A 380 -9.85 6.86 2.92
N HIS A 381 -8.63 6.46 3.28
CA HIS A 381 -7.48 6.59 2.36
C HIS A 381 -7.72 5.89 1.02
N GLY A 382 -8.36 4.71 1.04
CA GLY A 382 -8.79 4.03 -0.19
C GLY A 382 -9.80 4.84 -1.01
N VAL A 383 -10.72 5.56 -0.35
CA VAL A 383 -11.64 6.49 -1.01
C VAL A 383 -10.91 7.70 -1.59
N ILE A 384 -9.97 8.29 -0.85
CA ILE A 384 -9.16 9.44 -1.28
C ILE A 384 -8.32 9.07 -2.51
N THR A 385 -7.58 7.95 -2.45
CA THR A 385 -6.77 7.41 -3.56
C THR A 385 -7.61 7.23 -4.83
N ASN A 386 -8.86 6.80 -4.69
CA ASN A 386 -9.78 6.58 -5.80
C ASN A 386 -10.74 7.78 -6.03
N SER A 387 -10.29 9.00 -5.71
CA SER A 387 -11.01 10.24 -5.96
C SER A 387 -10.07 11.42 -6.25
N ALA A 388 -9.76 12.26 -5.25
CA ALA A 388 -8.88 13.41 -5.40
C ALA A 388 -7.40 13.03 -5.50
N ASP A 389 -7.04 11.84 -4.99
CA ASP A 389 -5.66 11.33 -4.93
C ASP A 389 -4.71 12.36 -4.30
N LEU A 390 -5.14 12.94 -3.16
CA LEU A 390 -4.35 13.92 -2.40
C LEU A 390 -2.99 13.32 -2.07
N VAL A 391 -1.92 13.94 -2.60
CA VAL A 391 -0.55 13.52 -2.37
C VAL A 391 -0.25 13.62 -0.89
N TYR A 392 0.34 12.56 -0.35
CA TYR A 392 0.63 12.42 1.08
C TYR A 392 1.87 13.25 1.50
N LEU A 393 1.79 14.56 1.28
CA LEU A 393 2.88 15.53 1.45
C LEU A 393 2.32 16.92 1.81
N GLY A 394 2.92 17.58 2.79
CA GLY A 394 2.59 18.93 3.23
C GLY A 394 1.10 19.11 3.58
N GLN A 395 0.53 20.24 3.18
CA GLN A 395 -0.88 20.55 3.41
C GLN A 395 -1.84 19.56 2.70
N SER A 396 -1.47 19.06 1.52
CA SER A 396 -2.25 18.04 0.81
C SER A 396 -2.30 16.73 1.62
N GLY A 397 -1.18 16.29 2.17
CA GLY A 397 -1.12 15.12 3.02
C GLY A 397 -1.84 15.32 4.35
N ALA A 398 -1.73 16.51 4.94
CA ALA A 398 -2.50 16.86 6.13
C ALA A 398 -4.02 16.89 5.86
N MET A 399 -4.46 17.29 4.67
CA MET A 399 -5.85 17.14 4.24
C MET A 399 -6.24 15.67 4.00
N ASN A 400 -5.33 14.85 3.47
CA ASN A 400 -5.55 13.43 3.28
C ASN A 400 -5.84 12.75 4.64
N GLU A 401 -4.94 12.93 5.61
CA GLU A 401 -5.11 12.53 7.01
C GLU A 401 -6.38 13.12 7.63
N GLY A 402 -6.58 14.42 7.49
CA GLY A 402 -7.72 15.10 8.12
C GLY A 402 -9.07 14.63 7.58
N LEU A 403 -9.17 14.33 6.29
CA LEU A 403 -10.38 13.75 5.71
C LEU A 403 -10.59 12.31 6.17
N ALA A 404 -9.51 11.52 6.30
CA ALA A 404 -9.56 10.18 6.85
C ALA A 404 -10.04 10.18 8.32
N ASP A 405 -9.51 11.08 9.15
CA ASP A 405 -9.97 11.30 10.54
C ASP A 405 -11.45 11.72 10.56
N TYR A 406 -11.82 12.76 9.80
CA TYR A 406 -13.20 13.26 9.75
C TYR A 406 -14.22 12.16 9.41
N PHE A 407 -13.94 11.36 8.37
CA PHE A 407 -14.85 10.30 7.97
C PHE A 407 -14.79 9.10 8.92
N GLY A 408 -13.62 8.77 9.48
CA GLY A 408 -13.48 7.76 10.53
C GLY A 408 -14.40 8.04 11.71
N ASN A 409 -14.25 9.21 12.33
CA ASN A 409 -15.11 9.66 13.43
C ASN A 409 -16.59 9.76 13.02
N ALA A 410 -16.90 10.27 11.83
CA ALA A 410 -18.28 10.36 11.37
C ALA A 410 -18.93 8.98 11.20
N ILE A 411 -18.18 7.98 10.72
CA ILE A 411 -18.62 6.59 10.59
C ILE A 411 -18.90 6.01 11.97
N GLU A 412 -18.00 6.21 12.92
CA GLU A 412 -18.15 5.68 14.27
C GLU A 412 -19.35 6.30 14.99
N VAL A 413 -19.42 7.63 15.02
CA VAL A 413 -20.52 8.38 15.62
C VAL A 413 -21.88 7.93 15.09
N ASP A 414 -22.01 7.80 13.76
CA ASP A 414 -23.26 7.37 13.14
C ASP A 414 -23.59 5.90 13.42
N THR A 415 -22.57 5.04 13.45
CA THR A 415 -22.75 3.59 13.61
C THR A 415 -23.09 3.23 15.05
N LEU A 416 -22.40 3.84 16.01
CA LEU A 416 -22.57 3.59 17.44
C LEU A 416 -23.64 4.48 18.06
N GLY A 417 -24.11 5.51 17.34
CA GLY A 417 -25.15 6.43 17.81
C GLY A 417 -24.64 7.38 18.90
N ILE A 418 -23.34 7.71 18.86
CA ILE A 418 -22.70 8.63 19.80
C ILE A 418 -23.23 10.04 19.51
N PRO A 419 -23.73 10.80 20.49
CA PRO A 419 -24.11 12.19 20.26
C PRO A 419 -22.88 13.03 19.90
N MET A 420 -22.98 13.94 18.91
CA MET A 420 -21.88 14.89 18.62
C MET A 420 -21.46 15.75 19.82
N SER A 421 -22.32 15.89 20.83
CA SER A 421 -22.01 16.62 22.07
C SER A 421 -21.24 15.78 23.10
N ASP A 422 -20.98 14.51 22.81
CA ASP A 422 -20.18 13.63 23.64
C ASP A 422 -18.70 14.02 23.52
N PRO A 423 -17.97 14.23 24.62
CA PRO A 423 -16.56 14.60 24.58
C PRO A 423 -15.67 13.54 23.93
N GLU A 424 -16.14 12.30 23.77
CA GLU A 424 -15.38 11.23 23.10
C GLU A 424 -15.66 11.16 21.59
N ALA A 425 -16.66 11.90 21.08
CA ALA A 425 -17.08 11.80 19.67
C ALA A 425 -16.01 12.27 18.66
N SER A 426 -15.11 13.14 19.09
CA SER A 426 -14.03 13.73 18.29
C SER A 426 -12.69 13.03 18.45
N LEU A 427 -12.58 12.08 19.38
CA LEU A 427 -11.35 11.34 19.64
C LEU A 427 -11.08 10.35 18.52
N LEU A 428 -9.81 10.16 18.18
CA LEU A 428 -9.39 9.17 17.20
C LEU A 428 -8.47 8.12 17.87
N GLY A 429 -8.79 6.85 17.71
CA GLY A 429 -7.99 5.72 18.20
C GLY A 429 -8.12 5.49 19.71
N GLU A 430 -9.13 6.04 20.35
CA GLU A 430 -9.35 5.96 21.80
C GLU A 430 -9.66 4.54 22.28
N GLY A 431 -10.07 3.63 21.38
CA GLY A 431 -10.34 2.22 21.63
C GLY A 431 -9.12 1.29 21.66
N PHE A 432 -7.89 1.76 21.41
CA PHE A 432 -6.75 0.83 21.31
C PHE A 432 -6.24 0.31 22.64
N CYS A 433 -6.26 1.14 23.67
CA CYS A 433 -5.55 0.88 24.91
C CYS A 433 -6.40 0.03 25.85
N LYS A 434 -5.81 -1.04 26.38
CA LYS A 434 -6.49 -1.92 27.35
C LYS A 434 -6.64 -1.27 28.73
N ASN A 435 -5.71 -0.39 29.08
CA ASN A 435 -5.50 0.09 30.45
C ASN A 435 -5.50 1.63 30.59
N ALA A 436 -5.82 2.37 29.53
CA ALA A 436 -5.90 3.84 29.54
C ALA A 436 -7.35 4.31 29.38
N THR A 437 -7.66 5.53 29.82
CA THR A 437 -8.94 6.16 29.48
C THR A 437 -8.98 6.51 27.98
N PRO A 438 -10.17 6.66 27.36
CA PRO A 438 -10.27 7.06 25.95
C PRO A 438 -9.43 8.29 25.61
N VAL A 439 -9.53 9.36 26.40
CA VAL A 439 -8.76 10.60 26.21
C VAL A 439 -7.25 10.39 26.33
N GLU A 440 -6.79 9.54 27.26
CA GLU A 440 -5.36 9.24 27.40
C GLU A 440 -4.84 8.33 26.28
N CYS A 441 -5.72 7.54 25.67
CA CYS A 441 -5.38 6.63 24.59
C CYS A 441 -5.40 7.29 23.21
N ALA A 442 -6.33 8.24 23.00
CA ALA A 442 -6.58 8.86 21.72
C ALA A 442 -5.31 9.44 21.11
N ALA A 443 -5.08 9.12 19.83
CA ALA A 443 -3.95 9.63 19.07
C ALA A 443 -4.16 11.09 18.66
N ARG A 444 -5.42 11.48 18.38
CA ARG A 444 -5.82 12.83 17.94
C ARG A 444 -7.21 13.17 18.48
N ASP A 445 -7.51 14.46 18.49
CA ASP A 445 -8.83 15.00 18.83
C ASP A 445 -9.22 16.07 17.78
N LEU A 446 -10.37 15.88 17.13
CA LEU A 446 -10.90 16.81 16.14
C LEU A 446 -11.42 18.12 16.77
N ASP A 447 -11.66 18.17 18.07
CA ASP A 447 -12.10 19.37 18.81
C ASP A 447 -10.95 20.05 19.58
N ASP A 448 -9.71 19.93 19.06
CA ASP A 448 -8.50 20.49 19.66
C ASP A 448 -8.29 22.01 19.45
N ASP A 449 -9.25 22.67 18.79
CA ASP A 449 -9.27 24.11 18.53
C ASP A 449 -8.09 24.67 17.70
N ARG A 450 -7.29 23.81 17.06
CA ARG A 450 -6.04 24.25 16.41
C ARG A 450 -6.27 25.18 15.23
N ASN A 451 -5.44 26.21 15.16
CA ASN A 451 -5.48 27.27 14.17
C ASN A 451 -4.24 27.24 13.26
N ALA A 452 -4.42 27.31 11.95
CA ALA A 452 -3.33 27.30 10.99
C ALA A 452 -2.26 28.38 11.26
N ALA A 453 -2.67 29.61 11.56
CA ALA A 453 -1.71 30.70 11.79
C ALA A 453 -0.93 30.54 13.10
N GLU A 454 -1.48 29.87 14.12
CA GLU A 454 -0.92 29.80 15.48
C GLU A 454 -0.23 28.46 15.75
N ASP A 455 -0.85 27.36 15.30
CA ASP A 455 -0.55 25.99 15.70
C ASP A 455 0.00 25.11 14.58
N TYR A 456 0.09 25.61 13.33
CA TYR A 456 0.72 24.87 12.25
C TYR A 456 2.17 24.55 12.61
N LEU A 457 2.49 23.26 12.59
CA LEU A 457 3.83 22.75 12.83
C LEU A 457 4.65 22.91 11.56
N GLY A 458 5.53 23.90 11.57
CA GLY A 458 6.30 24.31 10.39
C GLY A 458 7.50 23.40 10.14
N VAL A 459 7.26 22.17 9.70
CA VAL A 459 8.30 21.21 9.34
C VAL A 459 8.56 21.19 7.83
N THR A 460 9.78 20.85 7.45
CA THR A 460 10.14 20.57 6.05
C THR A 460 9.56 19.23 5.61
N VAL A 461 9.53 18.97 4.31
CA VAL A 461 9.05 17.69 3.75
C VAL A 461 9.83 16.46 4.24
N ALA A 462 11.00 16.66 4.87
CA ALA A 462 11.81 15.59 5.45
C ALA A 462 11.20 14.96 6.71
N SER A 463 10.30 15.66 7.40
CA SER A 463 9.74 15.27 8.69
C SER A 463 8.23 15.04 8.57
N ASP A 464 7.77 13.80 8.77
CA ASP A 464 6.35 13.41 8.65
C ASP A 464 5.72 13.85 7.32
N GLY A 465 6.49 13.77 6.22
CA GLY A 465 6.05 14.25 4.91
C GLY A 465 5.65 15.73 4.89
N GLY A 466 6.23 16.60 5.74
CA GLY A 466 5.76 17.97 5.91
C GLY A 466 4.66 18.12 6.98
N GLY A 467 4.63 17.20 7.95
CA GLY A 467 3.75 17.26 9.11
C GLY A 467 2.31 16.85 8.81
N VAL A 468 2.12 15.80 8.00
CA VAL A 468 0.78 15.38 7.55
C VAL A 468 -0.12 14.99 8.72
N HIS A 469 0.36 14.18 9.66
CA HIS A 469 -0.41 13.81 10.86
C HIS A 469 -0.46 14.97 11.85
N SER A 470 0.66 15.70 11.96
CA SER A 470 0.79 16.79 12.93
C SER A 470 -0.05 18.01 12.59
N ASN A 471 -0.48 18.20 11.34
CA ASN A 471 -1.27 19.36 10.91
C ASN A 471 -2.70 18.99 10.49
N SER A 472 -3.08 17.71 10.49
CA SER A 472 -4.37 17.23 10.00
C SER A 472 -5.57 17.83 10.73
N THR A 473 -5.48 17.94 12.05
CA THR A 473 -6.57 18.42 12.93
C THR A 473 -6.98 19.87 12.67
N ILE A 474 -6.11 20.67 12.05
CA ILE A 474 -6.45 22.04 11.63
C ILE A 474 -7.56 22.02 10.57
N PHE A 475 -7.46 21.09 9.60
CA PHE A 475 -8.45 20.98 8.53
C PHE A 475 -9.65 20.16 8.98
N SER A 476 -9.42 19.01 9.61
CA SER A 476 -10.50 18.11 10.04
C SER A 476 -11.32 18.69 11.20
N GLY A 477 -10.71 19.45 12.11
CA GLY A 477 -11.43 20.19 13.15
C GLY A 477 -12.37 21.24 12.56
N ALA A 478 -11.96 21.95 11.50
CA ALA A 478 -12.86 22.86 10.79
C ALA A 478 -14.07 22.13 10.18
N LEU A 479 -13.88 20.91 9.67
CA LEU A 479 -14.97 20.10 9.16
C LEU A 479 -15.87 19.56 10.29
N TRP A 480 -15.26 19.18 11.41
CA TRP A 480 -15.95 18.70 12.60
C TRP A 480 -16.87 19.78 13.19
N ASP A 481 -16.36 21.02 13.31
CA ASP A 481 -17.11 22.22 13.67
C ASP A 481 -18.36 22.41 12.79
N VAL A 482 -18.22 22.19 11.47
CA VAL A 482 -19.36 22.26 10.55
C VAL A 482 -20.35 21.13 10.84
N ARG A 483 -19.87 19.91 11.05
CA ARG A 483 -20.68 18.73 11.32
C ARG A 483 -21.50 18.88 12.59
N GLU A 484 -20.91 19.42 13.66
CA GLU A 484 -21.62 19.74 14.89
C GLU A 484 -22.77 20.73 14.68
N LYS A 485 -22.52 21.82 13.93
CA LYS A 485 -23.49 22.90 13.77
C LYS A 485 -24.60 22.59 12.77
N LEU A 486 -24.30 21.83 11.72
CA LEU A 486 -25.22 21.55 10.60
C LEU A 486 -25.76 20.12 10.61
N GLY A 487 -25.15 19.22 11.38
CA GLY A 487 -25.46 17.80 11.44
C GLY A 487 -24.72 16.97 10.37
N GLY A 488 -24.51 15.69 10.69
CA GLY A 488 -23.83 14.70 9.82
C GLY A 488 -24.40 14.64 8.40
N PRO A 489 -25.68 14.29 8.19
CA PRO A 489 -26.20 14.00 6.85
C PRO A 489 -26.02 15.11 5.81
N ALA A 490 -26.08 16.37 6.22
CA ALA A 490 -25.86 17.51 5.33
C ALA A 490 -24.36 17.77 5.10
N THR A 491 -23.56 17.69 6.15
CA THR A 491 -22.13 17.98 6.12
C THR A 491 -21.35 16.89 5.40
N ASP A 492 -21.58 15.62 5.76
CA ASP A 492 -20.90 14.45 5.21
C ASP A 492 -21.07 14.38 3.68
N LYS A 493 -22.27 14.72 3.18
CA LYS A 493 -22.54 14.81 1.73
C LYS A 493 -21.78 15.95 1.05
N VAL A 494 -21.61 17.09 1.71
CA VAL A 494 -20.86 18.23 1.15
C VAL A 494 -19.37 17.95 1.15
N VAL A 495 -18.82 17.41 2.24
CA VAL A 495 -17.41 17.04 2.35
C VAL A 495 -17.07 15.95 1.34
N TYR A 496 -17.90 14.91 1.23
CA TYR A 496 -17.72 13.84 0.25
C TYR A 496 -17.75 14.37 -1.19
N LYS A 497 -18.68 15.29 -1.48
CA LYS A 497 -18.74 15.95 -2.78
C LYS A 497 -17.49 16.81 -3.05
N ALA A 498 -16.97 17.51 -2.04
CA ALA A 498 -15.76 18.31 -2.17
C ALA A 498 -14.56 17.41 -2.52
N LEU A 499 -14.37 16.35 -1.75
CA LEU A 499 -13.34 15.33 -1.98
C LEU A 499 -13.44 14.72 -3.39
N THR A 500 -14.63 14.34 -3.83
CA THR A 500 -14.77 13.54 -5.07
C THR A 500 -14.91 14.34 -6.36
N GLU A 501 -15.24 15.63 -6.29
CA GLU A 501 -15.55 16.43 -7.49
C GLU A 501 -14.79 17.76 -7.59
N TYR A 502 -14.14 18.22 -6.51
CA TYR A 502 -13.52 19.56 -6.48
C TYR A 502 -12.06 19.56 -6.04
N MET A 503 -11.66 18.62 -5.18
CA MET A 503 -10.27 18.53 -4.72
C MET A 503 -9.36 17.90 -5.77
N THR A 504 -8.10 18.33 -5.80
CA THR A 504 -7.06 17.80 -6.70
C THR A 504 -5.78 17.39 -5.94
N PRO A 505 -4.87 16.60 -6.52
CA PRO A 505 -3.79 15.94 -5.79
C PRO A 505 -2.87 16.85 -4.97
N LEU A 506 -2.74 18.13 -5.32
CA LEU A 506 -1.81 19.07 -4.67
C LEU A 506 -2.52 20.24 -3.98
N ASP A 507 -3.82 20.11 -3.73
CA ASP A 507 -4.58 21.14 -3.06
C ASP A 507 -4.03 21.42 -1.66
N ASP A 508 -3.90 22.70 -1.33
CA ASP A 508 -3.56 23.19 0.01
C ASP A 508 -4.82 23.40 0.87
N PHE A 509 -4.66 23.83 2.13
CA PHE A 509 -5.81 24.07 3.02
C PHE A 509 -6.80 25.09 2.47
N GLU A 510 -6.34 26.10 1.73
CA GLU A 510 -7.24 27.08 1.13
C GLU A 510 -8.01 26.51 -0.06
N ASP A 511 -7.37 25.69 -0.89
CA ASP A 511 -8.02 24.94 -1.95
C ASP A 511 -9.05 23.97 -1.37
N GLY A 512 -8.71 23.25 -0.31
CA GLY A 512 -9.65 22.42 0.44
C GLY A 512 -10.86 23.18 0.95
N ARG A 513 -10.66 24.36 1.57
CA ARG A 513 -11.76 25.27 1.95
C ARG A 513 -12.60 25.67 0.74
N ARG A 514 -11.96 26.10 -0.36
CA ARG A 514 -12.64 26.51 -1.60
C ARG A 514 -13.47 25.38 -2.19
N ALA A 515 -12.97 24.14 -2.14
CA ALA A 515 -13.66 22.93 -2.58
C ALA A 515 -14.93 22.69 -1.74
N VAL A 516 -14.82 22.73 -0.40
CA VAL A 516 -15.97 22.55 0.50
C VAL A 516 -17.03 23.65 0.31
N GLU A 517 -16.62 24.91 0.21
CA GLU A 517 -17.55 26.00 -0.05
C GLU A 517 -18.22 25.89 -1.44
N SER A 518 -17.51 25.39 -2.45
CA SER A 518 -18.04 25.16 -3.79
C SER A 518 -19.02 23.99 -3.82
N ALA A 519 -18.69 22.88 -3.17
CA ALA A 519 -19.58 21.75 -2.98
C ALA A 519 -20.87 22.16 -2.24
N ALA A 520 -20.76 22.99 -1.20
CA ALA A 520 -21.91 23.53 -0.47
C ALA A 520 -22.83 24.40 -1.35
N ARG A 521 -22.25 25.23 -2.23
CA ARG A 521 -23.01 26.00 -3.24
C ARG A 521 -23.70 25.08 -4.24
N ALA A 522 -22.99 24.08 -4.76
CA ALA A 522 -23.55 23.11 -5.71
C ALA A 522 -24.67 22.26 -5.09
N ALA A 523 -24.56 21.92 -3.80
CA ALA A 523 -25.58 21.25 -3.01
C ALA A 523 -26.77 22.15 -2.65
N ARG A 524 -26.73 23.44 -3.04
CA ARG A 524 -27.79 24.45 -2.79
C ARG A 524 -28.09 24.64 -1.30
N LEU A 525 -27.06 24.54 -0.44
CA LEU A 525 -27.22 24.85 0.98
C LEU A 525 -27.68 26.32 1.17
N PRO A 526 -28.58 26.58 2.14
CA PRO A 526 -28.98 27.93 2.52
C PRO A 526 -27.79 28.85 2.79
N ALA A 527 -27.96 30.15 2.52
CA ALA A 527 -26.87 31.12 2.72
C ALA A 527 -26.33 31.13 4.16
N ARG A 528 -27.21 30.90 5.16
CA ARG A 528 -26.82 30.81 6.57
C ARG A 528 -25.88 29.63 6.82
N ASP A 529 -26.16 28.46 6.26
CA ASP A 529 -25.39 27.23 6.44
C ASP A 529 -24.03 27.37 5.73
N ARG A 530 -24.01 27.96 4.53
CA ARG A 530 -22.76 28.34 3.84
C ARG A 530 -21.91 29.35 4.63
N THR A 531 -22.55 30.22 5.40
CA THR A 531 -21.84 31.16 6.29
C THR A 531 -21.26 30.43 7.49
N THR A 532 -21.96 29.44 8.04
CA THR A 532 -21.43 28.56 9.10
C THR A 532 -20.16 27.85 8.63
N ILE A 533 -20.17 27.27 7.41
CA ILE A 533 -18.99 26.63 6.82
C ILE A 533 -17.82 27.61 6.75
N ALA A 534 -18.01 28.79 6.14
CA ALA A 534 -16.95 29.77 6.03
C ALA A 534 -16.38 30.21 7.39
N ARG A 535 -17.24 30.32 8.42
CA ARG A 535 -16.83 30.70 9.78
C ARG A 535 -16.02 29.63 10.49
N ALA A 536 -16.32 28.34 10.28
CA ALA A 536 -15.54 27.24 10.84
C ALA A 536 -14.09 27.30 10.31
N PHE A 537 -13.91 27.35 8.98
CA PHE A 537 -12.59 27.55 8.40
C PHE A 537 -11.91 28.86 8.87
N ASP A 538 -12.67 29.94 9.08
CA ASP A 538 -12.12 31.18 9.62
C ASP A 538 -11.64 31.05 11.09
N ARG A 539 -12.28 30.21 11.91
CA ARG A 539 -11.90 29.91 13.30
C ARG A 539 -10.58 29.15 13.34
N HIS A 540 -10.42 28.15 12.47
CA HIS A 540 -9.18 27.37 12.32
C HIS A 540 -8.10 28.09 11.47
N GLY A 541 -8.28 29.38 11.17
CA GLY A 541 -7.23 30.20 10.55
C GLY A 541 -6.99 29.95 9.05
N ILE A 542 -7.71 29.01 8.44
CA ILE A 542 -7.60 28.67 7.01
C ILE A 542 -8.22 29.80 6.18
N LYS A 543 -7.41 30.82 5.86
CA LYS A 543 -7.83 32.05 5.17
C LYS A 543 -6.83 32.36 4.05
N PRO A 544 -7.25 33.10 3.00
CA PRO A 544 -6.34 33.51 1.93
C PRO A 544 -5.04 34.16 2.42
N GLY A 545 -3.90 33.55 2.08
CA GLY A 545 -2.55 33.90 2.49
C GLY A 545 -2.32 33.81 4.00
N TRP A 546 -2.80 32.77 4.69
CA TRP A 546 -2.58 32.58 6.14
C TRP A 546 -1.12 32.23 6.45
N ASP A 547 -0.54 31.34 5.66
CA ASP A 547 0.85 30.89 5.59
C ASP A 547 1.84 32.07 5.55
N ARG A 548 1.58 33.05 4.67
CA ARG A 548 2.43 34.25 4.48
C ARG A 548 2.39 35.24 5.65
N ARG A 549 1.49 35.03 6.62
CA ARG A 549 1.34 35.90 7.79
C ARG A 549 2.07 35.36 9.02
N ILE A 550 2.60 34.14 8.94
CA ILE A 550 3.40 33.57 10.01
C ILE A 550 4.68 34.42 10.13
N ALA A 551 4.91 34.95 11.33
CA ALA A 551 6.03 35.85 11.56
C ALA A 551 7.36 35.09 11.55
N THR A 552 8.33 35.61 10.79
CA THR A 552 9.71 35.13 10.77
C THR A 552 10.67 36.26 11.16
N ASP A 553 11.79 35.90 11.82
CA ASP A 553 12.89 36.81 12.14
C ASP A 553 14.07 36.69 11.16
N SER A 554 13.90 35.87 10.13
CA SER A 554 14.83 35.64 9.04
C SER A 554 14.45 36.43 7.78
N ARG A 555 15.35 36.47 6.80
CA ARG A 555 15.04 36.98 5.47
C ARG A 555 15.05 35.84 4.47
N VAL A 556 13.96 35.71 3.73
CA VAL A 556 13.82 34.76 2.62
C VAL A 556 14.75 35.15 1.46
N LEU A 557 15.51 34.17 0.97
CA LEU A 557 16.38 34.24 -0.19
C LEU A 557 15.74 33.56 -1.41
N ILE A 558 15.15 32.38 -1.19
CA ILE A 558 14.34 31.62 -2.14
C ILE A 558 13.16 31.06 -1.34
N ASP A 559 11.99 31.15 -1.94
CA ASP A 559 10.69 30.73 -1.41
C ASP A 559 10.30 29.40 -2.07
N GLY A 560 9.76 28.46 -1.30
CA GLY A 560 9.18 27.20 -1.82
C GLY A 560 10.17 26.24 -2.50
N LEU A 561 11.31 25.96 -1.87
CA LEU A 561 12.24 24.92 -2.32
C LEU A 561 11.66 23.51 -2.10
N THR A 562 11.94 22.63 -3.04
CA THR A 562 11.47 21.23 -3.03
C THR A 562 12.56 20.24 -2.64
N ASP A 563 13.83 20.59 -2.85
CA ASP A 563 15.01 19.76 -2.51
C ASP A 563 15.44 19.92 -1.04
N ALA A 564 14.58 19.51 -0.11
CA ALA A 564 14.81 19.68 1.33
C ALA A 564 15.94 18.81 1.92
N PHE A 565 16.51 17.89 1.13
CA PHE A 565 17.56 16.96 1.56
C PHE A 565 18.98 17.37 1.12
N VAL A 566 19.14 18.49 0.39
CA VAL A 566 20.46 18.94 -0.06
C VAL A 566 20.86 20.24 0.63
N LYS A 567 22.02 20.21 1.29
CA LYS A 567 22.57 21.35 2.01
C LYS A 567 22.88 22.51 1.04
N PRO A 568 22.49 23.76 1.34
CA PRO A 568 23.02 24.93 0.66
C PRO A 568 24.50 25.14 1.02
N ASP A 569 25.18 26.02 0.29
CA ASP A 569 26.51 26.51 0.68
C ASP A 569 26.63 28.02 0.48
N VAL A 570 27.48 28.68 1.27
CA VAL A 570 27.61 30.14 1.30
C VAL A 570 29.04 30.59 1.58
N ALA A 571 29.53 31.54 0.78
CA ALA A 571 30.81 32.20 1.01
C ALA A 571 30.78 33.65 0.53
N GLY A 572 31.28 34.56 1.36
CA GLY A 572 31.13 35.99 1.11
C GLY A 572 29.66 36.42 1.01
N ASP A 573 29.33 37.11 -0.07
CA ASP A 573 27.94 37.54 -0.38
C ASP A 573 27.22 36.57 -1.33
N ARG A 574 27.72 35.35 -1.54
CA ARG A 574 27.14 34.42 -2.52
C ARG A 574 26.71 33.12 -1.85
N TYR A 575 25.56 32.61 -2.25
CA TYR A 575 25.09 31.27 -1.90
C TYR A 575 24.90 30.42 -3.16
N VAL A 576 24.92 29.11 -2.98
CA VAL A 576 24.53 28.10 -3.96
C VAL A 576 23.56 27.10 -3.32
N VAL A 577 22.59 26.62 -4.08
CA VAL A 577 21.57 25.67 -3.61
C VAL A 577 21.05 24.83 -4.78
N VAL A 578 20.49 23.65 -4.47
CA VAL A 578 19.74 22.84 -5.42
C VAL A 578 18.28 23.30 -5.43
N ASP A 579 17.65 23.27 -6.59
CA ASP A 579 16.24 23.65 -6.76
C ASP A 579 15.61 22.82 -7.89
N SER A 580 14.42 22.26 -7.65
CA SER A 580 13.67 21.43 -8.60
C SER A 580 12.24 21.94 -8.77
N THR A 581 11.55 21.41 -9.78
CA THR A 581 10.11 21.61 -9.86
C THR A 581 9.42 20.74 -8.82
N PHE A 582 8.28 21.20 -8.31
CA PHE A 582 7.51 20.46 -7.30
C PHE A 582 7.13 19.04 -7.76
N ASP A 583 6.88 18.85 -9.05
CA ASP A 583 6.55 17.55 -9.65
C ASP A 583 7.78 16.69 -10.00
N ALA A 584 8.99 17.19 -9.75
CA ALA A 584 10.28 16.56 -10.10
C ALA A 584 10.38 16.06 -11.56
N THR A 585 9.61 16.64 -12.49
CA THR A 585 9.55 16.17 -13.89
C THR A 585 10.78 16.56 -14.73
N GLY A 586 11.67 17.38 -14.19
CA GLY A 586 12.89 17.81 -14.85
C GLY A 586 14.12 17.72 -13.94
N PRO A 587 15.34 17.75 -14.53
CA PRO A 587 16.57 17.67 -13.76
C PRO A 587 16.69 18.86 -12.81
N THR A 588 17.11 18.55 -11.58
CA THR A 588 17.42 19.54 -10.54
C THR A 588 18.43 20.58 -11.04
N ALA A 589 18.23 21.82 -10.62
CA ALA A 589 19.06 22.97 -10.97
C ALA A 589 20.04 23.31 -9.85
N ILE A 590 21.25 23.78 -10.20
CA ILE A 590 22.06 24.57 -9.25
C ILE A 590 21.71 26.04 -9.44
N ARG A 591 21.28 26.70 -8.38
CA ARG A 591 21.00 28.14 -8.37
C ARG A 591 22.00 28.87 -7.48
N THR A 592 22.28 30.12 -7.83
CA THR A 592 23.07 31.03 -7.01
C THR A 592 22.39 32.37 -6.89
N GLY A 593 22.55 33.02 -5.74
CA GLY A 593 22.13 34.39 -5.54
C GLY A 593 23.12 35.17 -4.68
N ARG A 594 22.68 36.36 -4.27
CA ARG A 594 23.40 37.13 -3.26
C ARG A 594 22.69 37.00 -1.94
N VAL A 595 23.47 36.83 -0.87
CA VAL A 595 22.89 36.88 0.46
C VAL A 595 22.31 38.26 0.66
N SER A 596 22.95 39.37 0.29
CA SER A 596 22.42 40.73 0.42
C SER A 596 21.10 41.03 -0.31
N GLY A 597 20.64 40.13 -1.20
CA GLY A 597 19.37 40.23 -1.91
C GLY A 597 19.51 40.25 -3.43
N GLY A 598 18.36 40.14 -4.11
CA GLY A 598 18.28 40.00 -5.57
C GLY A 598 17.81 38.60 -5.99
N LYS A 599 17.44 38.44 -7.26
CA LYS A 599 16.88 37.19 -7.78
C LYS A 599 17.97 36.13 -7.99
N ALA A 600 17.72 34.91 -7.52
CA ALA A 600 18.57 33.76 -7.79
C ALA A 600 18.58 33.40 -9.28
N VAL A 601 19.77 33.09 -9.80
CA VAL A 601 20.01 32.70 -11.20
C VAL A 601 20.48 31.25 -11.26
N ARG A 602 20.12 30.55 -12.34
CA ARG A 602 20.57 29.17 -12.61
C ARG A 602 22.03 29.16 -13.07
N LEU A 603 22.79 28.16 -12.62
CA LEU A 603 24.19 27.91 -12.97
C LEU A 603 24.41 26.62 -13.75
N SER A 604 23.61 25.59 -13.51
CA SER A 604 23.68 24.32 -14.23
C SER A 604 22.90 24.38 -15.55
N ASP A 605 23.25 23.47 -16.45
CA ASP A 605 22.51 23.24 -17.70
C ASP A 605 21.33 22.27 -17.45
N ASP A 606 20.41 22.14 -18.42
CA ASP A 606 19.16 21.34 -18.31
C ASP A 606 19.30 19.90 -18.85
N ASP A 607 20.53 19.39 -19.02
CA ASP A 607 20.80 18.12 -19.70
C ASP A 607 21.03 16.94 -18.74
N ARG A 608 21.31 17.21 -17.46
CA ARG A 608 21.64 16.23 -16.42
C ARG A 608 21.17 16.69 -15.06
N TRP A 609 20.93 15.74 -14.16
CA TRP A 609 20.60 16.02 -12.76
C TRP A 609 21.80 16.63 -12.03
N ASN A 610 21.54 17.47 -11.03
CA ASN A 610 22.58 18.20 -10.29
C ASN A 610 22.36 18.17 -8.78
N THR A 611 23.43 17.99 -7.99
CA THR A 611 23.37 17.92 -6.53
C THR A 611 24.67 18.37 -5.87
N ALA A 612 24.70 18.36 -4.54
CA ALA A 612 25.86 18.66 -3.68
C ALA A 612 26.63 19.93 -4.11
N PRO A 613 25.98 21.11 -4.16
CA PRO A 613 26.67 22.33 -4.55
C PRO A 613 27.59 22.83 -3.42
N ALA A 614 28.73 23.40 -3.80
CA ALA A 614 29.65 24.09 -2.90
C ALA A 614 30.24 25.36 -3.54
N THR A 615 30.66 26.32 -2.72
CA THR A 615 31.18 27.60 -3.19
C THR A 615 32.25 28.20 -2.29
N ASP A 616 33.26 28.82 -2.92
CA ASP A 616 34.26 29.66 -2.25
C ASP A 616 33.97 31.17 -2.39
N GLY A 617 32.78 31.51 -2.88
CA GLY A 617 32.33 32.89 -3.12
C GLY A 617 32.80 33.48 -4.45
N ARG A 618 33.65 32.76 -5.20
CA ARG A 618 34.10 33.13 -6.56
C ARG A 618 33.52 32.18 -7.61
N ARG A 619 33.51 30.88 -7.33
CA ARG A 619 32.97 29.83 -8.20
C ARG A 619 32.02 28.91 -7.44
N ALA A 620 31.14 28.27 -8.19
CA ALA A 620 30.39 27.11 -7.75
C ALA A 620 31.08 25.85 -8.26
N VAL A 621 30.98 24.78 -7.47
CA VAL A 621 31.18 23.40 -7.90
C VAL A 621 29.98 22.59 -7.49
N TRP A 622 29.65 21.56 -8.26
CA TRP A 622 28.53 20.68 -7.97
C TRP A 622 28.73 19.34 -8.67
N VAL A 623 27.94 18.35 -8.27
CA VAL A 623 27.90 17.02 -8.89
C VAL A 623 26.77 16.99 -9.92
N SER A 624 27.06 16.48 -11.11
CA SER A 624 26.08 16.27 -12.19
C SER A 624 26.06 14.82 -12.62
N TYR A 625 24.88 14.21 -12.72
CA TYR A 625 24.74 12.77 -12.98
C TYR A 625 23.69 12.47 -14.06
N ASP A 626 23.86 11.35 -14.74
CA ASP A 626 22.94 10.87 -15.76
C ASP A 626 21.76 10.11 -15.13
N ASP A 627 20.67 9.94 -15.88
CA ASP A 627 19.45 9.26 -15.40
C ASP A 627 19.73 7.85 -14.87
N ALA A 628 20.70 7.14 -15.47
CA ALA A 628 21.09 5.80 -15.08
C ALA A 628 22.03 5.75 -13.86
N GLN A 629 22.48 6.90 -13.35
CA GLN A 629 23.47 7.02 -12.26
C GLN A 629 24.75 6.20 -12.51
N THR A 630 25.19 6.16 -13.77
CA THR A 630 26.42 5.45 -14.18
C THR A 630 27.61 6.38 -14.38
N SER A 631 27.36 7.69 -14.41
CA SER A 631 28.37 8.72 -14.58
C SER A 631 28.07 9.88 -13.65
N PHE A 632 29.02 10.20 -12.79
CA PHE A 632 29.00 11.36 -11.90
C PHE A 632 30.13 12.31 -12.30
N ARG A 633 29.77 13.56 -12.61
CA ARG A 633 30.68 14.62 -13.06
C ARG A 633 30.75 15.71 -12.01
N ILE A 634 31.95 16.07 -11.58
CA ILE A 634 32.15 17.28 -10.78
C ILE A 634 32.31 18.45 -11.75
N LEU A 635 31.34 19.36 -11.77
CA LEU A 635 31.36 20.56 -12.59
C LEU A 635 31.85 21.76 -11.79
N SER A 636 32.49 22.72 -12.45
CA SER A 636 32.90 23.99 -11.87
C SER A 636 32.53 25.14 -12.79
N ARG A 637 32.02 26.25 -12.22
CA ARG A 637 31.66 27.46 -12.97
C ARG A 637 31.85 28.73 -12.14
N PRO A 638 32.37 29.82 -12.72
CA PRO A 638 32.36 31.13 -12.06
C PRO A 638 30.94 31.57 -11.71
N LEU A 639 30.77 32.12 -10.51
CA LEU A 639 29.45 32.52 -10.01
C LEU A 639 28.85 33.72 -10.76
N ASP A 640 29.64 34.47 -11.53
CA ASP A 640 29.13 35.56 -12.38
C ASP A 640 28.49 35.06 -13.68
N GLY A 641 28.53 33.73 -13.93
CA GLY A 641 27.92 33.07 -15.08
C GLY A 641 28.59 33.37 -16.42
N ARG A 642 29.69 34.15 -16.46
CA ARG A 642 30.31 34.63 -17.71
C ARG A 642 31.01 33.54 -18.52
N ALA A 643 31.38 32.44 -17.89
CA ALA A 643 32.00 31.29 -18.53
C ALA A 643 31.10 30.05 -18.43
N PRO A 644 31.19 29.11 -19.39
CA PRO A 644 30.51 27.82 -19.30
C PRO A 644 31.07 26.97 -18.15
N ALA A 645 30.29 25.98 -17.72
CA ALA A 645 30.76 24.99 -16.74
C ALA A 645 31.86 24.11 -17.35
N THR A 646 32.83 23.70 -16.53
CA THR A 646 33.90 22.78 -16.92
C THR A 646 33.85 21.51 -16.08
N VAL A 647 34.03 20.35 -16.72
CA VAL A 647 34.18 19.07 -16.02
C VAL A 647 35.56 19.00 -15.36
N VAL A 648 35.56 18.88 -14.04
CA VAL A 648 36.78 18.78 -13.21
C VAL A 648 37.18 17.32 -13.01
N HIS A 649 36.19 16.45 -12.85
CA HIS A 649 36.36 15.02 -12.65
C HIS A 649 35.10 14.28 -13.13
N GLU A 650 35.27 13.03 -13.57
CA GLU A 650 34.18 12.12 -13.94
C GLU A 650 34.52 10.73 -13.43
N THR A 651 33.54 10.08 -12.80
CA THR A 651 33.67 8.75 -12.19
C THR A 651 32.35 7.99 -12.34
N ALA A 652 32.40 6.67 -12.21
CA ALA A 652 31.21 5.82 -12.13
C ALA A 652 30.73 5.62 -10.67
N ARG A 653 31.49 6.09 -9.69
CA ARG A 653 31.13 6.03 -8.27
C ARG A 653 30.25 7.20 -7.88
N LEU A 654 29.32 7.00 -6.94
CA LEU A 654 28.51 8.09 -6.40
C LEU A 654 29.44 9.14 -5.79
N VAL A 655 29.25 10.40 -6.15
CA VAL A 655 29.92 11.52 -5.47
C VAL A 655 28.93 12.14 -4.48
N ALA A 656 29.08 11.81 -3.19
CA ALA A 656 28.12 12.17 -2.15
C ALA A 656 28.25 13.64 -1.70
N SER A 657 29.45 14.19 -1.73
CA SER A 657 29.73 15.58 -1.34
C SER A 657 30.94 16.13 -2.07
N VAL A 658 30.99 17.45 -2.28
CA VAL A 658 32.15 18.18 -2.82
C VAL A 658 32.36 19.47 -2.05
N VAL A 659 33.61 19.86 -1.85
CA VAL A 659 34.01 21.13 -1.20
C VAL A 659 35.09 21.82 -2.03
N VAL A 660 35.15 23.15 -1.95
CA VAL A 660 36.09 23.99 -2.72
C VAL A 660 36.70 25.09 -1.86
N SER A 661 37.99 25.36 -2.07
CA SER A 661 38.67 26.51 -1.47
C SER A 661 39.79 26.97 -2.39
N GLY A 662 39.60 28.11 -3.06
CA GLY A 662 40.57 28.59 -4.05
C GLY A 662 40.67 27.61 -5.21
N ASP A 663 41.87 27.18 -5.57
CA ASP A 663 42.11 26.25 -6.68
C ASP A 663 41.98 24.76 -6.28
N ASP A 664 41.81 24.47 -4.99
CA ASP A 664 41.73 23.11 -4.46
C ASP A 664 40.26 22.65 -4.34
N LEU A 665 40.01 21.37 -4.62
CA LEU A 665 38.73 20.69 -4.42
C LEU A 665 38.94 19.38 -3.68
N ALA A 666 37.99 19.00 -2.83
CA ALA A 666 37.91 17.65 -2.27
C ALA A 666 36.49 17.11 -2.38
N TRP A 667 36.33 15.80 -2.46
CA TRP A 667 35.02 15.15 -2.55
C TRP A 667 35.04 13.75 -1.95
N GLU A 668 33.85 13.25 -1.66
CA GLU A 668 33.61 11.90 -1.17
C GLU A 668 33.04 11.04 -2.30
N GLU A 669 33.73 9.94 -2.63
CA GLU A 669 33.23 8.91 -3.53
C GLU A 669 32.79 7.68 -2.76
N VAL A 670 31.57 7.20 -3.04
CA VAL A 670 30.99 5.99 -2.46
C VAL A 670 30.81 4.95 -3.54
N ASN A 671 31.33 3.75 -3.29
CA ASN A 671 31.02 2.59 -4.12
C ASN A 671 29.62 2.07 -3.73
N LEU A 672 28.65 2.20 -4.64
CA LEU A 672 27.26 1.80 -4.40
C LEU A 672 27.10 0.29 -4.13
N ASP A 673 28.02 -0.55 -4.64
CA ASP A 673 27.94 -2.01 -4.45
C ASP A 673 28.47 -2.43 -3.07
N THR A 674 29.48 -1.72 -2.54
CA THR A 674 30.19 -2.12 -1.32
C THR A 674 29.96 -1.19 -0.13
N GLY A 675 29.40 0.00 -0.34
CA GLY A 675 29.32 1.08 0.65
C GLY A 675 30.68 1.69 1.01
N GLU A 676 31.77 1.33 0.33
CA GLU A 676 33.10 1.85 0.62
C GLU A 676 33.21 3.33 0.22
N ALA A 677 33.52 4.19 1.19
CA ALA A 677 33.67 5.62 0.99
C ALA A 677 35.14 6.09 1.03
N GLN A 678 35.52 6.93 0.07
CA GLN A 678 36.86 7.48 -0.08
C GLN A 678 36.84 8.98 -0.33
N VAL A 679 37.70 9.72 0.39
CA VAL A 679 37.94 11.14 0.12
C VAL A 679 39.04 11.30 -0.92
N TRP A 680 38.73 12.10 -1.93
CA TRP A 680 39.62 12.50 -3.01
C TRP A 680 39.96 13.98 -2.91
N LEU A 681 41.17 14.34 -3.36
CA LEU A 681 41.68 15.69 -3.38
C LEU A 681 42.24 16.01 -4.77
N LYS A 682 41.84 17.14 -5.34
CA LYS A 682 42.43 17.72 -6.55
C LYS A 682 42.99 19.10 -6.24
N ARG A 683 44.28 19.29 -6.53
CA ARG A 683 44.98 20.57 -6.31
C ARG A 683 45.25 21.28 -7.63
N GLY A 684 44.58 22.40 -7.88
CA GLY A 684 44.69 23.15 -9.14
C GLY A 684 44.55 22.23 -10.36
N THR A 685 45.56 22.22 -11.23
CA THR A 685 45.57 21.39 -12.44
C THR A 685 46.08 19.96 -12.24
N ALA A 686 46.52 19.60 -11.02
CA ALA A 686 47.04 18.26 -10.75
C ALA A 686 45.96 17.17 -10.90
N ALA A 687 46.40 15.93 -11.12
CA ALA A 687 45.49 14.78 -11.10
C ALA A 687 44.90 14.59 -9.69
N PRO A 688 43.63 14.16 -9.57
CA PRO A 688 43.05 13.77 -8.29
C PRO A 688 43.84 12.67 -7.59
N VAL A 689 43.93 12.74 -6.26
CA VAL A 689 44.56 11.72 -5.42
C VAL A 689 43.62 11.31 -4.29
N GLY A 690 43.49 10.01 -4.05
CA GLY A 690 42.76 9.48 -2.90
C GLY A 690 43.57 9.69 -1.62
N VAL A 691 42.96 10.31 -0.60
CA VAL A 691 43.67 10.71 0.62
C VAL A 691 43.29 9.92 1.87
N SER A 692 42.14 9.23 1.87
CA SER A 692 41.63 8.51 3.05
C SER A 692 42.00 7.02 3.17
N ALA A 693 42.44 6.37 2.08
CA ALA A 693 42.61 4.90 2.01
C ALA A 693 43.91 4.38 2.68
N VAL A 694 44.04 4.55 4.00
CA VAL A 694 45.11 3.95 4.80
C VAL A 694 44.48 3.03 5.84
N ASP A 695 44.97 1.79 5.92
CA ASP A 695 44.61 0.78 6.93
C ASP A 695 43.14 0.30 6.93
N GLY A 696 42.50 0.24 5.75
CA GLY A 696 41.13 -0.28 5.63
C GLY A 696 40.04 0.64 6.19
N ALA A 697 40.39 1.89 6.53
CA ALA A 697 39.46 2.89 7.01
C ALA A 697 38.80 3.66 5.85
N GLN A 698 37.54 4.04 6.06
CA GLN A 698 36.77 4.89 5.16
C GLN A 698 37.00 6.37 5.47
N GLY A 699 36.83 7.22 4.47
CA GLY A 699 36.87 8.68 4.63
C GLY A 699 35.54 9.31 4.24
N LEU A 700 35.02 10.18 5.09
CA LEU A 700 33.70 10.79 4.96
C LEU A 700 33.77 12.30 5.23
N GLN A 701 32.80 13.06 4.72
CA GLN A 701 32.55 14.47 5.11
C GLN A 701 33.79 15.38 5.01
N PRO A 702 34.37 15.57 3.81
CA PRO A 702 35.53 16.44 3.63
C PRO A 702 35.20 17.90 3.92
N SER A 703 36.11 18.61 4.58
CA SER A 703 36.10 20.06 4.77
C SER A 703 37.43 20.65 4.33
N LEU A 704 37.43 21.73 3.56
CA LEU A 704 38.63 22.26 2.90
C LEU A 704 38.76 23.76 3.13
N ASN A 705 39.90 24.20 3.65
CA ASN A 705 40.16 25.63 3.88
C ASN A 705 41.67 25.93 3.84
N ARG A 706 42.08 26.97 3.10
CA ARG A 706 43.44 27.55 3.10
C ARG A 706 44.59 26.51 3.11
N GLY A 707 44.54 25.53 2.22
CA GLY A 707 45.61 24.53 2.07
C GLY A 707 45.59 23.40 3.13
N LYS A 708 44.48 23.26 3.85
CA LYS A 708 44.22 22.15 4.77
C LYS A 708 42.94 21.44 4.35
N LEU A 709 42.94 20.12 4.46
CA LEU A 709 41.76 19.27 4.29
C LEU A 709 41.54 18.52 5.59
N ALA A 710 40.31 18.52 6.10
CA ALA A 710 39.89 17.66 7.19
C ALA A 710 38.83 16.68 6.67
N TYR A 711 38.78 15.48 7.23
CA TYR A 711 37.75 14.50 6.93
C TYR A 711 37.55 13.55 8.11
N LEU A 712 36.39 12.92 8.20
CA LEU A 712 36.11 11.91 9.20
C LEU A 712 36.67 10.58 8.72
N ARG A 713 37.49 9.93 9.55
CA ARG A 713 37.95 8.57 9.33
C ARG A 713 37.06 7.61 10.11
N TRP A 714 36.44 6.67 9.41
CA TRP A 714 35.63 5.62 10.01
C TRP A 714 36.29 4.25 9.82
N LYS A 715 36.33 3.44 10.88
CA LYS A 715 36.91 2.08 10.86
C LYS A 715 36.19 1.17 11.85
N VAL A 716 36.28 -0.14 11.64
CA VAL A 716 35.86 -1.15 12.62
C VAL A 716 37.09 -1.87 13.15
N GLU A 717 37.34 -1.79 14.45
CA GLU A 717 38.43 -2.49 15.14
C GLU A 717 37.87 -3.34 16.26
N GLY A 718 38.16 -4.65 16.26
CA GLY A 718 37.65 -5.57 17.30
C GLY A 718 36.12 -5.69 17.35
N GLY A 719 35.40 -5.30 16.29
CA GLY A 719 33.93 -5.26 16.25
C GLY A 719 33.32 -3.93 16.73
N VAL A 720 34.15 -2.97 17.16
CA VAL A 720 33.72 -1.64 17.61
C VAL A 720 33.97 -0.62 16.49
N PRO A 721 32.96 0.19 16.11
CA PRO A 721 33.17 1.29 15.18
C PRO A 721 33.91 2.43 15.87
N HIS A 722 34.87 3.04 15.16
CA HIS A 722 35.60 4.22 15.60
C HIS A 722 35.51 5.30 14.53
N SER A 723 35.21 6.53 14.95
CA SER A 723 35.21 7.71 14.07
C SER A 723 36.14 8.80 14.62
N THR A 724 37.10 9.23 13.78
CA THR A 724 38.15 10.20 14.18
C THR A 724 38.34 11.30 13.14
N PRO A 725 38.51 12.57 13.54
CA PRO A 725 38.91 13.61 12.62
C PRO A 725 40.34 13.38 12.14
N VAL A 726 40.57 13.52 10.84
CA VAL A 726 41.90 13.50 10.24
C VAL A 726 42.15 14.84 9.57
N LEU A 727 43.32 15.42 9.85
CA LEU A 727 43.85 16.59 9.17
C LEU A 727 44.90 16.18 8.15
N TYR A 728 44.78 16.69 6.93
CA TYR A 728 45.71 16.52 5.83
C TYR A 728 46.26 17.90 5.42
N ASP A 729 47.57 18.09 5.57
CA ASP A 729 48.26 19.30 5.11
C ASP A 729 48.56 19.18 3.60
N LEU A 730 47.99 20.07 2.79
CA LEU A 730 48.17 19.99 1.34
C LEU A 730 49.59 20.34 0.90
N ALA A 731 50.32 21.18 1.65
CA ALA A 731 51.67 21.60 1.29
C ALA A 731 52.69 20.50 1.58
N THR A 732 52.59 19.82 2.72
CA THR A 732 53.55 18.78 3.14
C THR A 732 53.10 17.37 2.82
N GLY A 733 51.81 17.14 2.59
CA GLY A 733 51.21 15.80 2.48
C GLY A 733 51.11 15.07 3.82
N THR A 734 51.36 15.77 4.94
CA THR A 734 51.31 15.19 6.28
C THR A 734 49.87 14.90 6.69
N ARG A 735 49.65 13.70 7.22
CA ARG A 735 48.40 13.30 7.86
C ARG A 735 48.54 13.33 9.38
N THR A 736 47.54 13.89 10.04
CA THR A 736 47.45 13.94 11.50
C THR A 736 46.07 13.42 11.89
N VAL A 737 46.02 12.22 12.46
CA VAL A 737 44.80 11.72 13.12
C VAL A 737 44.70 12.44 14.45
N LEU A 738 43.62 13.17 14.67
CA LEU A 738 43.39 13.79 15.96
C LEU A 738 43.03 12.72 16.99
N PRO A 739 43.49 12.88 18.25
CA PRO A 739 43.09 11.97 19.31
C PRO A 739 41.56 12.04 19.46
N GLU A 740 40.98 10.86 19.68
CA GLU A 740 39.55 10.68 19.94
C GLU A 740 39.09 11.59 21.10
N VAL A 741 39.94 11.81 22.12
CA VAL A 741 39.63 12.69 23.25
C VAL A 741 40.87 13.37 23.86
N PRO A 742 40.80 14.68 24.21
CA PRO A 742 41.65 15.25 25.25
C PRO A 742 41.01 15.00 26.64
N ALA A 743 41.59 14.10 27.43
CA ALA A 743 41.40 13.95 28.89
C ALA A 743 40.29 13.04 29.49
N THR A 744 39.72 12.04 28.78
CA THR A 744 38.72 11.10 29.37
C THR A 744 39.17 9.63 29.54
N GLY A 745 40.29 9.19 28.94
CA GLY A 745 40.80 7.80 29.07
C GLY A 745 40.63 6.95 27.81
N ASP A 746 40.66 5.61 27.93
CA ASP A 746 40.60 4.62 26.83
C ASP A 746 39.16 4.12 26.52
N GLY A 747 38.11 4.93 26.78
CA GLY A 747 36.70 4.56 26.58
C GLY A 747 36.22 4.61 25.12
N PRO A 748 35.04 4.05 24.78
CA PRO A 748 34.42 4.21 23.47
C PRO A 748 34.08 5.69 23.23
N SER A 749 34.31 6.19 22.01
CA SER A 749 33.94 7.55 21.63
C SER A 749 33.62 7.63 20.14
N ALA A 750 32.74 8.56 19.77
CA ALA A 750 32.33 8.79 18.40
C ALA A 750 32.49 10.26 18.02
N SER A 751 33.40 10.55 17.09
CA SER A 751 33.48 11.89 16.48
C SER A 751 32.60 12.00 15.24
N ALA A 752 32.10 13.21 14.96
CA ALA A 752 31.32 13.52 13.78
C ALA A 752 31.71 14.90 13.20
N VAL A 753 31.53 15.06 11.88
CA VAL A 753 31.58 16.33 11.13
C VAL A 753 32.79 17.23 11.46
N PRO A 754 33.97 16.99 10.86
CA PRO A 754 35.11 17.89 11.01
C PRO A 754 35.00 19.10 10.07
N VAL A 755 35.03 20.32 10.62
CA VAL A 755 34.91 21.57 9.85
C VAL A 755 36.14 22.44 10.02
N LEU A 756 36.74 22.82 8.89
CA LEU A 756 37.88 23.73 8.83
C LEU A 756 37.46 25.18 8.63
N THR A 757 37.82 25.99 9.61
CA THR A 757 37.89 27.44 9.47
C THR A 757 39.31 27.84 9.07
N SER A 758 39.56 29.12 8.92
CA SER A 758 40.91 29.56 8.57
C SER A 758 41.95 29.47 9.68
N ARG A 759 41.50 29.34 10.94
CA ARG A 759 42.37 29.31 12.12
C ARG A 759 42.15 28.10 13.01
N HIS A 760 41.03 27.41 12.86
CA HIS A 760 40.61 26.32 13.73
C HIS A 760 40.05 25.15 12.94
N LEU A 761 40.22 23.95 13.51
CA LEU A 761 39.46 22.76 13.18
C LEU A 761 38.45 22.53 14.32
N VAL A 762 37.18 22.27 13.99
CA VAL A 762 36.13 21.93 14.95
C VAL A 762 35.47 20.61 14.59
N TRP A 763 35.02 19.85 15.58
CA TRP A 763 34.29 18.59 15.39
C TRP A 763 33.38 18.34 16.58
N ALA A 764 32.33 17.55 16.38
CA ALA A 764 31.51 17.03 17.48
C ALA A 764 32.12 15.70 17.98
N VAL A 765 32.03 15.43 19.27
CA VAL A 765 32.50 14.16 19.87
C VAL A 765 31.58 13.74 21.01
N ASP A 766 31.12 12.50 20.97
CA ASP A 766 30.50 11.81 22.11
C ASP A 766 31.63 11.03 22.80
N THR A 767 31.96 11.40 24.04
CA THR A 767 33.13 10.90 24.76
C THR A 767 32.87 9.70 25.64
N ASP A 768 31.60 9.33 25.87
CA ASP A 768 31.20 8.19 26.68
C ASP A 768 30.08 7.31 26.07
N ASP A 769 29.70 7.59 24.82
CA ASP A 769 28.70 6.88 24.02
C ASP A 769 27.31 6.92 24.66
N ASP A 770 26.98 8.03 25.34
CA ASP A 770 25.70 8.24 26.01
C ASP A 770 24.64 8.94 25.11
N GLY A 771 25.04 9.33 23.90
CA GLY A 771 24.21 10.01 22.92
C GLY A 771 24.22 11.53 23.05
N THR A 772 24.98 12.09 23.98
CA THR A 772 25.28 13.52 24.09
C THR A 772 26.66 13.82 23.53
N TYR A 773 26.87 15.06 23.06
CA TYR A 773 28.09 15.43 22.34
C TYR A 773 28.75 16.67 22.94
N GLY A 774 30.07 16.69 22.98
CA GLY A 774 30.89 17.89 23.10
C GLY A 774 31.22 18.50 21.74
N ILE A 775 31.48 19.81 21.72
CA ILE A 775 32.01 20.51 20.54
C ILE A 775 33.46 20.85 20.80
N MET A 776 34.34 20.30 20.00
CA MET A 776 35.78 20.46 20.14
C MET A 776 36.32 21.51 19.18
N ARG A 777 37.44 22.13 19.59
CA ARG A 777 38.19 23.07 18.77
C ARG A 777 39.68 22.85 18.95
N ALA A 778 40.40 22.76 17.85
CA ALA A 778 41.86 22.83 17.79
C ALA A 778 42.29 23.99 16.89
N ALA A 779 43.58 24.35 16.91
CA ALA A 779 44.15 25.16 15.85
C ALA A 779 44.04 24.43 14.49
N ALA A 780 44.10 25.14 13.37
CA ALA A 780 43.97 24.56 12.02
C ALA A 780 45.12 23.60 11.64
N ASP A 781 46.15 23.48 12.48
CA ASP A 781 47.21 22.45 12.39
C ASP A 781 46.97 21.24 13.29
N GLY A 782 45.83 21.19 13.99
CA GLY A 782 45.43 20.12 14.91
C GLY A 782 45.95 20.26 16.33
N THR A 783 46.75 21.29 16.63
CA THR A 783 47.32 21.47 17.98
C THR A 783 46.34 22.16 18.93
N GLY A 784 46.53 21.93 20.24
CA GLY A 784 45.79 22.64 21.28
C GLY A 784 44.29 22.33 21.32
N ALA A 785 43.90 21.08 21.02
CA ALA A 785 42.53 20.60 21.11
C ALA A 785 41.94 20.85 22.51
N THR A 786 40.76 21.46 22.54
CA THR A 786 40.02 21.79 23.77
C THR A 786 38.52 21.79 23.48
N ALA A 787 37.70 21.50 24.50
CA ALA A 787 36.26 21.61 24.40
C ALA A 787 35.86 23.09 24.29
N LEU A 788 35.16 23.43 23.21
CA LEU A 788 34.45 24.70 23.05
C LEU A 788 33.13 24.68 23.80
N VAL A 789 32.41 23.55 23.71
CA VAL A 789 31.28 23.18 24.56
C VAL A 789 31.61 21.81 25.13
N PRO A 790 31.62 21.63 26.46
CA PRO A 790 31.85 20.32 27.07
C PRO A 790 30.80 19.31 26.63
N ASP A 791 31.16 18.03 26.70
CA ASP A 791 30.22 16.95 26.51
C ASP A 791 29.12 16.96 27.59
N GLY A 792 27.89 16.64 27.18
CA GLY A 792 26.72 16.64 28.04
C GLY A 792 25.46 17.24 27.41
N PRO A 793 24.42 17.49 28.23
CA PRO A 793 23.06 17.75 27.75
C PRO A 793 22.88 19.12 27.07
N GLU A 794 23.87 20.01 27.11
CA GLU A 794 23.78 21.33 26.46
C GLU A 794 23.74 21.23 24.93
N VAL A 795 24.39 20.22 24.36
CA VAL A 795 24.38 19.93 22.92
C VAL A 795 23.40 18.80 22.64
N GLY A 796 23.34 17.77 23.48
CA GLY A 796 22.55 16.57 23.18
C GLY A 796 23.06 15.91 21.88
N PHE A 797 22.14 15.47 21.02
CA PHE A 797 22.46 14.87 19.71
C PHE A 797 22.47 15.94 18.60
N PRO A 798 23.64 16.33 18.05
CA PRO A 798 23.71 17.31 16.97
C PRO A 798 23.31 16.66 15.65
N ILE A 799 22.26 17.18 15.02
CA ILE A 799 21.83 16.73 13.69
C ILE A 799 22.86 17.12 12.63
N TRP A 800 23.39 18.33 12.75
CA TRP A 800 24.30 18.92 11.77
C TRP A 800 25.18 20.01 12.39
N MET A 801 26.35 20.25 11.81
CA MET A 801 27.28 21.29 12.24
C MET A 801 28.00 21.95 11.05
N ASP A 802 28.25 23.25 11.15
CA ASP A 802 29.10 24.00 10.22
C ASP A 802 29.77 25.18 10.94
N ALA A 803 30.85 25.74 10.41
CA ALA A 803 31.61 26.80 11.09
C ALA A 803 32.22 27.83 10.13
N GLY A 804 32.05 29.10 10.49
CA GLY A 804 32.77 30.22 9.87
C GLY A 804 33.96 30.66 10.74
N ASP A 805 34.70 31.68 10.30
CA ASP A 805 35.89 32.17 11.02
C ASP A 805 35.60 32.78 12.42
N SER A 806 34.32 32.98 12.76
CA SER A 806 33.90 33.63 14.02
C SER A 806 33.14 32.71 14.98
N ALA A 807 32.38 31.73 14.48
CA ALA A 807 31.48 30.91 15.29
C ALA A 807 31.23 29.53 14.67
N VAL A 808 30.87 28.58 15.52
CA VAL A 808 30.33 27.27 15.13
C VAL A 808 28.81 27.35 15.21
N THR A 809 28.13 26.83 14.18
CA THR A 809 26.67 26.70 14.10
C THR A 809 26.30 25.23 14.21
N ILE A 810 25.30 24.90 15.02
CA ILE A 810 24.91 23.54 15.36
C ILE A 810 23.38 23.45 15.25
N GLY A 811 22.87 22.42 14.58
CA GLY A 811 21.44 22.08 14.57
C GLY A 811 21.16 21.05 15.66
N LEU A 812 20.28 21.40 16.60
CA LEU A 812 19.93 20.57 17.74
C LEU A 812 18.42 20.28 17.76
N ILE A 813 18.05 19.15 18.35
CA ILE A 813 16.64 18.80 18.61
C ILE A 813 16.42 18.95 20.11
N PRO A 814 15.64 19.94 20.55
CA PRO A 814 15.41 20.18 21.98
C PRO A 814 14.76 18.99 22.69
N ASP A 815 13.76 18.36 22.09
CA ASP A 815 13.05 17.19 22.61
C ASP A 815 12.37 16.44 21.44
N PHE A 816 12.37 15.11 21.45
CA PHE A 816 11.69 14.28 20.46
C PHE A 816 10.34 13.74 20.94
N THR A 817 10.00 13.96 22.20
CA THR A 817 8.84 13.33 22.85
C THR A 817 7.52 14.03 22.52
N VAL A 818 7.55 15.29 22.07
CA VAL A 818 6.35 16.06 21.74
C VAL A 818 6.51 16.76 20.39
N ALA A 819 5.59 16.49 19.47
CA ALA A 819 5.54 17.17 18.17
C ALA A 819 4.96 18.59 18.32
N ASN A 820 5.79 19.56 18.68
CA ASN A 820 5.41 20.98 18.72
C ASN A 820 6.51 21.88 18.15
N ASN A 821 6.17 23.12 17.81
CA ASN A 821 7.10 24.06 17.19
C ASN A 821 8.34 24.36 18.06
N ALA A 822 8.24 24.31 19.39
CA ALA A 822 9.38 24.58 20.26
C ALA A 822 10.45 23.48 20.18
N ASP A 823 10.02 22.25 19.93
CA ASP A 823 10.84 21.03 20.03
C ASP A 823 11.37 20.52 18.68
N LEU A 824 11.00 21.17 17.57
CA LEU A 824 11.59 20.89 16.24
C LEU A 824 13.10 21.21 16.18
N PRO A 825 13.84 20.71 15.16
CA PRO A 825 15.23 21.08 14.88
C PRO A 825 15.49 22.59 14.84
N LYS A 826 16.47 23.02 15.64
CA LYS A 826 16.73 24.40 16.02
C LYS A 826 18.21 24.72 15.84
N LEU A 827 18.52 25.85 15.18
CA LEU A 827 19.90 26.34 15.04
C LEU A 827 20.43 27.09 16.26
N PHE A 828 21.63 26.73 16.68
CA PHE A 828 22.37 27.40 17.73
C PHE A 828 23.76 27.81 17.24
N GLN A 829 24.34 28.84 17.86
CA GLN A 829 25.70 29.26 17.59
C GLN A 829 26.52 29.44 18.86
N VAL A 830 27.81 29.10 18.79
CA VAL A 830 28.81 29.38 19.82
C VAL A 830 30.02 30.09 19.21
N PRO A 831 30.48 31.23 19.77
CA PRO A 831 31.68 31.91 19.28
C PRO A 831 32.92 31.04 19.38
N LEU A 832 33.78 31.06 18.36
CA LEU A 832 35.00 30.25 18.33
C LEU A 832 36.02 30.62 19.39
N ASN A 833 35.90 31.78 20.05
CA ASN A 833 36.74 32.18 21.18
C ASN A 833 36.17 31.76 22.54
N GLY A 834 35.08 30.99 22.57
CA GLY A 834 34.38 30.57 23.77
C GLY A 834 33.20 31.49 24.12
N GLY A 835 32.21 30.93 24.79
CA GLY A 835 30.96 31.59 25.13
C GLY A 835 29.87 30.55 25.41
N THR A 836 28.64 31.02 25.61
CA THR A 836 27.48 30.14 25.73
C THR A 836 26.88 29.87 24.36
N LEU A 837 26.25 28.72 24.22
CA LEU A 837 25.43 28.40 23.07
C LEU A 837 24.24 29.38 22.99
N GLN A 838 23.99 29.97 21.81
CA GLN A 838 22.96 30.98 21.58
C GLN A 838 21.98 30.55 20.50
N ARG A 839 20.69 30.69 20.79
CA ARG A 839 19.61 30.48 19.81
C ARG A 839 19.82 31.38 18.59
N TYR A 840 19.86 30.80 17.39
CA TYR A 840 20.20 31.55 16.18
C TYR A 840 19.03 32.35 15.61
N SER A 841 17.84 31.76 15.57
CA SER A 841 16.61 32.34 15.04
C SER A 841 15.41 32.01 15.94
N CYS A 842 14.47 32.94 16.03
CA CYS A 842 13.20 32.75 16.72
C CYS A 842 12.08 32.23 15.82
N ASN A 843 12.40 31.89 14.56
CA ASN A 843 11.47 31.18 13.69
C ASN A 843 10.98 29.93 14.40
N ARG A 844 9.65 29.78 14.46
CA ARG A 844 9.00 28.72 15.24
C ARG A 844 9.12 27.35 14.57
N GLY A 845 9.24 27.29 13.24
CA GLY A 845 9.35 26.04 12.50
C GLY A 845 10.73 25.39 12.61
N GLU A 846 10.86 24.26 11.93
CA GLU A 846 12.08 23.52 11.72
C GLU A 846 13.13 24.40 11.02
N GLN A 847 14.35 24.38 11.54
CA GLN A 847 15.50 25.05 10.97
C GLN A 847 16.52 23.98 10.60
N PHE A 848 16.41 23.47 9.38
CA PHE A 848 17.11 22.31 8.87
C PHE A 848 18.24 22.72 7.90
N LEU A 849 19.17 21.79 7.62
CA LEU A 849 20.31 21.90 6.68
C LEU A 849 20.83 23.32 6.40
N PHE A 850 22.00 23.64 6.94
CA PHE A 850 22.53 25.01 6.93
C PHE A 850 23.99 25.10 6.48
N ALA A 851 24.39 26.33 6.16
CA ALA A 851 25.78 26.70 5.90
C ALA A 851 26.18 27.96 6.67
N ALA A 852 27.34 27.90 7.32
CA ALA A 852 27.92 29.02 8.05
C ALA A 852 28.74 29.92 7.11
N GLY A 853 28.42 31.21 7.07
CA GLY A 853 29.09 32.19 6.23
C GLY A 853 30.06 33.10 6.99
N ASP A 854 30.47 34.19 6.34
CA ASP A 854 31.33 35.21 6.94
C ASP A 854 30.69 35.82 8.21
N GLY A 855 31.50 36.01 9.25
CA GLY A 855 31.04 36.53 10.54
C GLY A 855 30.18 35.50 11.28
N GLU A 856 28.99 35.92 11.73
CA GLU A 856 28.00 35.08 12.42
C GLU A 856 26.82 34.73 11.50
N ARG A 857 26.97 34.90 10.18
CA ARG A 857 25.90 34.65 9.20
C ARG A 857 25.65 33.16 9.03
N VAL A 858 24.38 32.80 8.84
CA VAL A 858 23.95 31.47 8.44
C VAL A 858 22.92 31.59 7.33
N VAL A 859 22.96 30.65 6.40
CA VAL A 859 21.91 30.36 5.41
C VAL A 859 21.37 28.97 5.72
N TRP A 860 20.06 28.79 5.78
CA TRP A 860 19.44 27.51 6.14
C TRP A 860 18.10 27.28 5.44
N LEU A 861 17.63 26.02 5.47
CA LEU A 861 16.28 25.64 5.04
C LEU A 861 15.32 25.75 6.22
N ASP A 862 14.24 26.50 6.06
CA ASP A 862 13.28 26.84 7.12
C ASP A 862 11.88 26.35 6.77
N GLY A 863 11.24 25.61 7.68
CA GLY A 863 9.88 25.08 7.50
C GLY A 863 8.77 25.97 8.05
N THR A 864 9.07 27.16 8.61
CA THR A 864 8.11 27.95 9.39
C THR A 864 6.87 28.37 8.60
N ALA A 865 7.02 28.66 7.31
CA ALA A 865 5.99 29.27 6.48
C ALA A 865 5.08 28.24 5.79
N ALA A 866 4.99 27.01 6.29
CA ALA A 866 4.29 25.87 5.67
C ALA A 866 4.88 25.38 4.34
N ASP A 867 5.93 26.03 3.86
CA ASP A 867 6.81 25.61 2.77
C ASP A 867 8.26 25.51 3.27
N THR A 868 9.16 24.95 2.45
CA THR A 868 10.60 24.92 2.75
C THR A 868 11.30 26.12 2.09
N ASP A 869 11.73 27.09 2.89
CA ASP A 869 12.36 28.32 2.40
C ASP A 869 13.88 28.31 2.61
N LEU A 870 14.64 28.83 1.63
CA LEU A 870 16.02 29.21 1.89
C LEU A 870 16.04 30.60 2.53
N VAL A 871 16.50 30.69 3.77
CA VAL A 871 16.49 31.95 4.52
C VAL A 871 17.87 32.28 5.09
N THR A 872 18.04 33.50 5.61
CA THR A 872 19.29 33.93 6.22
C THR A 872 19.11 34.95 7.33
N ARG A 873 20.11 34.99 8.22
CA ARG A 873 20.34 35.99 9.27
C ARG A 873 21.82 36.32 9.32
N THR A 874 22.15 37.47 9.90
CA THR A 874 23.55 37.93 10.00
C THR A 874 24.20 37.69 11.35
N ARG A 875 23.44 37.29 12.38
CA ARG A 875 23.87 37.10 13.77
C ARG A 875 22.86 36.25 14.55
N PRO A 876 23.14 35.75 15.76
CA PRO A 876 22.18 35.04 16.61
C PRO A 876 21.07 35.92 17.20
N ALA A 877 19.90 35.33 17.45
CA ALA A 877 18.74 36.00 18.04
C ALA A 877 19.09 36.47 19.45
N ARG A 878 18.70 37.71 19.80
CA ARG A 878 19.01 38.25 21.14
C ARG A 878 18.07 37.69 22.21
N ARG A 879 16.80 37.51 21.84
CA ARG A 879 15.72 36.96 22.67
C ARG A 879 14.68 36.34 21.75
N CYS A 880 14.36 35.09 22.05
CA CYS A 880 13.11 34.41 21.75
C CYS A 880 12.47 34.22 23.14
#